data_AF-A0A836JLR4-F1
#
_entry.id   AF-A0A836JLR4-F1
#
_cell.length_a   1.000
_cell.length_b   1.000
_cell.length_c   1.000
_cell.angle_alpha   90.00
_cell.angle_beta   90.00
_cell.angle_gamma   90.00
#
_symmetry.space_group_name_H-M   'P 1'
#
loop_
_entity.id
_entity.type
_entity.pdbx_description
1 polymer ?
#
loop_
_entity_poly.entity_id
_entity_poly.type
_entity_poly.pdbx_seq_one_letter_code
_entity_poly.pdbx_strand_id
1 'polypeptide(L)'
;MAFTEFYNVFDNLELMVMSLVETIAHAMTFSIVWLIRCSNLLKIIIDEIKKDIAERKFENSEEEIIYYNYNRISKIFTYGSNVGMLITISLLYFRPLMYLAITNQALRNSTELLTLPYRIHSFFDTTNLRTYTLMYLYLFPMIYIAICHMAAICLVVVLVFHICGELAILSYRIRHIGENSQIILVHRIRNIIRMHLKIIWMAKSVDNTFNLILLDELFGNSVVLAISLYYVMMNLDISEIPTCFTFIFFAITALVMLFGYCLIGDQLAQQCISVQNAYYHCNWYQMPLSFRKCLLICMIRGQVILYLTAGRFYIFSLNSFTDDQKDLDRAAKVLFWNKRLMSTLGLWPIQSNDLIFSINFGYFTLLLILEYLDFFLYIGDFEHVIMNLTENIAFVQMFVRMSTLRLYNDEIGEVIMEAMKDFDKANYKTTEEIKTFVTYYAKSRIFFKLMMVFVTITASSYYLTPILIILGNGGLPEIVTNENVTQIIYLLPYRFHLFYAIENIHTYTITYVWQMPFAFISAFGQSTADCIMITLVFHICGQMSVLALRINNIDTEVCDCGPEMRHVMFMHVRLLRMGKIIGKAFSATLLAHLLGATCLVSILGYQMLTNLSKGETGVVPLLVKFFIFIFLVLLILYAHCTIGENLLTESAKVCEAFYNCRWYDMSKNNARMLILCMARSQKPLCLIAGKFTMFCLSTLTDVLKTSMGYLSVLRTVRSHKLFPIRTILTNYYLRSFWKKNFYKYNHMPKIFLQISVTNNQYFCNIILQNKINRIEDLFVHLERIFSIGGIWSFKQTYIRFAIYISYFTLYLIMAYTDFYDAFGNLELMVMNLVETMAYSMTFLLMWLIRCSNLLKLLIHVIKKDMVERKFENFEEERIYYNYNFISKIFSYGSIVGMFITVILLYLRPLVYLLTINQASRNNTESFMLPYRIHPFFDISNTHTYILMYLCLFPMIYCSICHMAAICLIVILVFHICGELSILAYRIRHIKECSQTMIVDRIRSIVRMHLKIIWMARSMDDTFNLILLDELVGNSVVLAISLYYVIMNLDVSEIATCCTFIFFAIIALVMLFGYCLIGDQLTQQCISVQNAYYECNWYEMPLDCKKCLLICMIRGQVMLYITAGKFYIFSLNSFTDVIKTSLAYLSMLRTLL
;
A
#
# COMPACT_ATOMS: atom_id res chain seq x y z
N MET A 1 11.07 43.16 6.44
CA MET A 1 10.94 43.66 5.06
C MET A 1 10.69 42.51 4.09
N ALA A 2 11.66 41.63 3.81
CA ALA A 2 11.44 40.48 2.91
C ALA A 2 10.34 39.51 3.41
N PHE A 3 10.39 39.11 4.70
CA PHE A 3 9.33 38.28 5.31
C PHE A 3 7.95 38.96 5.33
N THR A 4 7.94 40.28 5.46
CA THR A 4 6.72 41.11 5.43
C THR A 4 6.13 41.17 4.02
N GLU A 5 6.97 41.26 3.00
CA GLU A 5 6.53 41.19 1.60
C GLU A 5 6.00 39.81 1.23
N PHE A 6 6.70 38.76 1.65
CA PHE A 6 6.22 37.38 1.50
C PHE A 6 4.82 37.19 2.10
N TYR A 7 4.57 37.79 3.26
CA TYR A 7 3.25 37.79 3.90
C TYR A 7 2.20 38.58 3.12
N ASN A 8 2.56 39.77 2.61
CA ASN A 8 1.64 40.63 1.85
C ASN A 8 1.28 40.09 0.47
N VAL A 9 2.14 39.24 -0.10
CA VAL A 9 2.03 38.71 -1.47
C VAL A 9 1.53 37.25 -1.47
N PHE A 10 1.17 36.72 -0.30
CA PHE A 10 0.78 35.32 -0.08
C PHE A 10 -0.41 34.87 -0.97
N ASP A 11 -1.30 35.79 -1.33
CA ASP A 11 -2.48 35.51 -2.15
C ASP A 11 -2.15 35.32 -3.65
N ASN A 12 -0.95 35.70 -4.10
CA ASN A 12 -0.51 35.49 -5.47
C ASN A 12 0.64 34.47 -5.50
N LEU A 13 0.31 33.23 -5.89
CA LEU A 13 1.24 32.09 -5.91
C LEU A 13 2.53 32.39 -6.68
N GLU A 14 2.43 33.08 -7.82
CA GLU A 14 3.57 33.40 -8.66
C GLU A 14 4.51 34.40 -7.96
N LEU A 15 3.93 35.48 -7.43
CA LEU A 15 4.70 36.51 -6.75
C LEU A 15 5.27 36.00 -5.40
N MET A 16 4.55 35.10 -4.73
CA MET A 16 4.97 34.41 -3.51
C MET A 16 6.17 33.48 -3.78
N VAL A 17 6.12 32.70 -4.85
CA VAL A 17 7.23 31.83 -5.28
C VAL A 17 8.49 32.66 -5.55
N MET A 18 8.35 33.80 -6.22
CA MET A 18 9.49 34.71 -6.45
C MET A 18 10.06 35.27 -5.14
N SER A 19 9.20 35.79 -4.26
CA SER A 19 9.60 36.37 -2.97
C SER A 19 10.26 35.32 -2.06
N LEU A 20 9.79 34.07 -2.11
CA LEU A 20 10.32 32.97 -1.31
C LEU A 20 11.74 32.58 -1.74
N VAL A 21 12.02 32.46 -3.04
CA VAL A 21 13.37 32.17 -3.53
C VAL A 21 14.35 33.27 -3.15
N GLU A 22 13.97 34.54 -3.37
CA GLU A 22 14.78 35.69 -2.98
C GLU A 22 15.00 35.70 -1.46
N THR A 23 13.97 35.40 -0.65
CA THR A 23 14.09 35.37 0.82
C THR A 23 15.01 34.25 1.32
N ILE A 24 14.92 33.04 0.75
CA ILE A 24 15.77 31.90 1.12
C ILE A 24 17.23 32.19 0.73
N ALA A 25 17.48 32.73 -0.47
CA ALA A 25 18.82 33.11 -0.90
C ALA A 25 19.48 34.13 0.06
N HIS A 26 18.70 35.07 0.61
CA HIS A 26 19.19 35.97 1.65
C HIS A 26 19.34 35.30 3.00
N ALA A 27 18.44 34.38 3.37
CA ALA A 27 18.54 33.65 4.62
C ALA A 27 19.85 32.85 4.70
N MET A 28 20.33 32.31 3.58
CA MET A 28 21.62 31.61 3.51
C MET A 28 22.82 32.52 3.83
N THR A 29 22.69 33.85 3.67
CA THR A 29 23.75 34.81 4.05
C THR A 29 23.96 34.90 5.57
N PHE A 30 23.01 34.40 6.39
CA PHE A 30 23.20 34.29 7.84
C PHE A 30 24.32 33.31 8.22
N SER A 31 24.78 32.45 7.31
CA SER A 31 26.00 31.65 7.47
C SER A 31 27.25 32.51 7.79
N ILE A 32 27.30 33.78 7.38
CA ILE A 32 28.37 34.73 7.75
C ILE A 32 28.40 34.95 9.27
N VAL A 33 27.24 35.00 9.93
CA VAL A 33 27.13 35.15 11.39
C VAL A 33 27.74 33.95 12.10
N TRP A 34 27.57 32.75 11.55
CA TRP A 34 28.22 31.55 12.06
C TRP A 34 29.75 31.62 11.96
N LEU A 35 30.29 32.14 10.85
CA LEU A 35 31.73 32.35 10.72
C LEU A 35 32.28 33.36 11.72
N ILE A 36 31.54 34.43 12.01
CA ILE A 36 31.92 35.40 13.05
C ILE A 36 32.00 34.71 14.41
N ARG A 37 31.06 33.81 14.72
CA ARG A 37 31.09 33.00 15.96
C ARG A 37 32.28 32.05 16.01
N CYS A 38 32.71 31.50 14.87
CA CYS A 38 33.87 30.62 14.76
C CYS A 38 35.20 31.36 14.49
N SER A 39 35.22 32.69 14.55
CA SER A 39 36.37 33.53 14.16
C SER A 39 37.68 33.18 14.90
N ASN A 40 37.61 32.81 16.18
CA ASN A 40 38.78 32.38 16.95
C ASN A 40 39.41 31.10 16.38
N LEU A 41 38.59 30.10 16.04
CA LEU A 41 39.08 28.84 15.46
C LEU A 41 39.59 29.07 14.04
N LEU A 42 38.89 29.88 13.25
CA LEU A 42 39.29 30.24 11.90
C LEU A 42 40.63 30.98 11.87
N LYS A 43 40.85 31.90 12.81
CA LYS A 43 42.12 32.61 12.97
C LYS A 43 43.28 31.64 13.25
N ILE A 44 43.08 30.69 14.15
CA ILE A 44 44.08 29.65 14.46
C ILE A 44 44.41 28.83 13.20
N ILE A 45 43.41 28.42 12.43
CA ILE A 45 43.62 27.67 11.16
C ILE A 45 44.44 28.51 10.17
N ILE A 46 44.09 29.78 9.98
CA ILE A 46 44.76 30.67 9.01
C ILE A 46 46.19 30.97 9.44
N ASP A 47 46.43 31.24 10.72
CA ASP A 47 47.78 31.53 11.23
C ASP A 47 48.68 30.30 11.08
N GLU A 48 48.15 29.10 11.29
CA GLU A 48 48.88 27.84 11.11
C GLU A 48 49.23 27.58 9.64
N ILE A 49 48.32 27.89 8.70
CA ILE A 49 48.57 27.80 7.25
C ILE A 49 49.60 28.83 6.79
N LYS A 50 49.51 30.09 7.28
CA LYS A 50 50.49 31.13 6.97
C LYS A 50 51.88 30.71 7.41
N LYS A 51 51.98 30.12 8.60
CA LYS A 51 53.23 29.56 9.11
C LYS A 51 53.73 28.43 8.22
N ASP A 52 52.86 27.50 7.80
CA ASP A 52 53.22 26.40 6.90
C ASP A 52 53.70 26.84 5.53
N ILE A 53 53.20 27.96 5.02
CA ILE A 53 53.61 28.53 3.74
C ILE A 53 54.95 29.27 3.92
N ALA A 54 55.13 30.03 5.00
CA ALA A 54 56.33 30.83 5.25
C ALA A 54 57.56 29.96 5.59
N GLU A 55 57.38 28.86 6.31
CA GLU A 55 58.45 27.96 6.75
C GLU A 55 58.66 26.78 5.79
N ARG A 56 57.96 26.75 4.64
CA ARG A 56 57.96 25.60 3.73
C ARG A 56 59.31 25.38 3.05
N LYS A 57 59.84 24.17 3.19
CA LYS A 57 60.98 23.67 2.42
C LYS A 57 60.54 22.49 1.56
N PHE A 58 60.59 22.66 0.24
CA PHE A 58 60.38 21.57 -0.73
C PHE A 58 61.69 20.78 -0.85
N GLU A 59 61.60 19.45 -0.79
CA GLU A 59 62.79 18.60 -0.95
C GLU A 59 63.20 18.54 -2.43
N ASN A 60 62.23 18.49 -3.35
CA ASN A 60 62.43 18.37 -4.80
C ASN A 60 61.46 19.28 -5.60
N SER A 61 61.79 19.56 -6.87
CA SER A 61 60.93 20.32 -7.80
C SER A 61 59.57 19.67 -8.07
N GLU A 62 59.47 18.34 -7.95
CA GLU A 62 58.19 17.63 -8.11
C GLU A 62 57.20 17.91 -6.96
N GLU A 63 57.68 18.04 -5.71
CA GLU A 63 56.81 18.40 -4.58
C GLU A 63 56.19 19.79 -4.77
N GLU A 64 56.99 20.70 -5.33
CA GLU A 64 56.58 22.06 -5.64
C GLU A 64 55.50 22.08 -6.73
N ILE A 65 55.68 21.32 -7.81
CA ILE A 65 54.69 21.19 -8.90
C ILE A 65 53.37 20.60 -8.39
N ILE A 66 53.41 19.55 -7.56
CA ILE A 66 52.21 18.91 -7.00
C ILE A 66 51.41 19.93 -6.17
N TYR A 67 52.09 20.69 -5.30
CA TYR A 67 51.43 21.67 -4.45
C TYR A 67 50.81 22.82 -5.24
N TYR A 68 51.54 23.35 -6.24
CA TYR A 68 51.02 24.44 -7.08
C TYR A 68 49.84 24.02 -7.95
N ASN A 69 49.77 22.76 -8.38
CA ASN A 69 48.62 22.25 -9.13
C ASN A 69 47.32 22.32 -8.30
N TYR A 70 47.35 21.90 -7.03
CA TYR A 70 46.18 22.01 -6.15
C TYR A 70 45.77 23.46 -5.87
N ASN A 71 46.75 24.34 -5.66
CA ASN A 71 46.49 25.78 -5.50
C ASN A 71 45.92 26.41 -6.78
N ARG A 72 46.38 26.00 -7.96
CA ARG A 72 45.86 26.47 -9.25
C ARG A 72 44.41 26.04 -9.44
N ILE A 73 44.06 24.78 -9.15
CA ILE A 73 42.68 24.27 -9.23
C ILE A 73 41.77 25.04 -8.27
N SER A 74 42.22 25.23 -7.02
CA SER A 74 41.49 26.02 -6.02
C SER A 74 41.21 27.46 -6.48
N LYS A 75 42.20 28.13 -7.11
CA LYS A 75 42.04 29.47 -7.69
C LYS A 75 41.02 29.48 -8.84
N ILE A 76 41.13 28.54 -9.78
CA ILE A 76 40.20 28.43 -10.91
C ILE A 76 38.76 28.26 -10.42
N PHE A 77 38.54 27.38 -9.44
CA PHE A 77 37.22 27.18 -8.84
C PHE A 77 36.70 28.44 -8.16
N THR A 78 37.55 29.12 -7.38
CA THR A 78 37.19 30.36 -6.67
C THR A 78 36.84 31.48 -7.66
N TYR A 79 37.65 31.69 -8.71
CA TYR A 79 37.36 32.71 -9.73
C TYR A 79 36.10 32.37 -10.51
N GLY A 80 35.94 31.12 -10.95
CA GLY A 80 34.75 30.68 -11.69
C GLY A 80 33.46 30.86 -10.90
N SER A 81 33.48 30.48 -9.61
CA SER A 81 32.31 30.57 -8.74
C SER A 81 31.95 32.04 -8.41
N ASN A 82 32.94 32.92 -8.23
CA ASN A 82 32.71 34.36 -8.06
C ASN A 82 32.17 35.02 -9.34
N VAL A 83 32.68 34.64 -10.52
CA VAL A 83 32.17 35.15 -11.80
C VAL A 83 30.73 34.70 -12.03
N GLY A 84 30.41 33.43 -11.74
CA GLY A 84 29.04 32.91 -11.81
C GLY A 84 28.07 33.70 -10.92
N MET A 85 28.48 33.99 -9.68
CA MET A 85 27.68 34.79 -8.75
C MET A 85 27.53 36.26 -9.20
N LEU A 86 28.55 36.86 -9.80
CA LEU A 86 28.45 38.21 -10.36
C LEU A 86 27.47 38.27 -11.53
N ILE A 87 27.43 37.23 -12.37
CA ILE A 87 26.47 37.13 -13.48
C ILE A 87 25.04 37.01 -12.93
N THR A 88 24.79 36.14 -11.95
CA THR A 88 23.44 35.99 -11.36
C THR A 88 22.94 37.26 -10.70
N ILE A 89 23.79 37.94 -9.92
CA ILE A 89 23.43 39.22 -9.28
C ILE A 89 23.18 40.28 -10.34
N SER A 90 24.02 40.38 -11.37
CA SER A 90 23.84 41.35 -12.45
C SER A 90 22.50 41.13 -13.16
N LEU A 91 22.16 39.89 -13.51
CA LEU A 91 20.87 39.56 -14.15
C LEU A 91 19.68 39.93 -13.26
N LEU A 92 19.79 39.78 -11.94
CA LEU A 92 18.74 40.18 -11.00
C LEU A 92 18.59 41.71 -10.88
N TYR A 93 19.68 42.48 -10.85
CA TYR A 93 19.61 43.96 -10.81
C TYR A 93 19.17 44.58 -12.14
N PHE A 94 19.55 43.98 -13.28
CA PHE A 94 19.12 44.45 -14.60
C PHE A 94 17.74 43.91 -15.02
N ARG A 95 17.14 42.97 -14.26
CA ARG A 95 15.81 42.40 -14.52
C ARG A 95 14.72 43.45 -14.77
N PRO A 96 14.57 44.51 -13.94
CA PRO A 96 13.54 45.54 -14.18
C PRO A 96 13.75 46.32 -15.49
N LEU A 97 15.02 46.56 -15.87
CA LEU A 97 15.37 47.26 -17.11
C LEU A 97 15.12 46.37 -18.35
N MET A 98 15.42 45.07 -18.25
CA MET A 98 15.12 44.10 -19.31
C MET A 98 13.61 43.92 -19.50
N TYR A 99 12.85 43.85 -18.40
CA TYR A 99 11.39 43.80 -18.44
C TYR A 99 10.80 45.03 -19.13
N LEU A 100 11.29 46.23 -18.81
CA LEU A 100 10.90 47.48 -19.46
C LEU A 100 11.30 47.53 -20.96
N ALA A 101 12.46 46.99 -21.33
CA ALA A 101 12.92 46.96 -22.72
C ALA A 101 12.09 46.02 -23.60
N ILE A 102 11.59 44.89 -23.06
CA ILE A 102 10.77 43.91 -23.80
C ILE A 102 9.30 44.35 -23.89
N THR A 103 8.76 44.98 -22.85
CA THR A 103 7.35 45.43 -22.79
C THR A 103 7.10 46.78 -23.49
N ASN A 104 8.15 47.39 -24.05
CA ASN A 104 8.20 48.75 -24.57
C ASN A 104 7.32 49.05 -25.80
N GLN A 105 6.38 48.16 -26.15
CA GLN A 105 5.43 48.38 -27.24
C GLN A 105 3.99 48.66 -26.76
N ALA A 106 3.67 48.51 -25.47
CA ALA A 106 2.28 48.64 -24.98
C ALA A 106 2.02 49.71 -23.89
N LEU A 107 3.04 50.28 -23.24
CA LEU A 107 2.83 51.04 -21.99
C LEU A 107 3.31 52.50 -22.00
N ARG A 108 3.02 53.26 -23.07
CA ARG A 108 3.32 54.70 -23.12
C ARG A 108 2.42 55.56 -22.20
N ASN A 109 1.44 54.96 -21.51
CA ASN A 109 0.36 55.70 -20.81
C ASN A 109 0.04 55.28 -19.36
N SER A 110 0.77 54.38 -18.70
CA SER A 110 0.50 54.08 -17.27
C SER A 110 1.71 54.31 -16.40
N THR A 111 1.53 55.15 -15.38
CA THR A 111 2.45 55.46 -14.28
C THR A 111 2.58 54.30 -13.26
N GLU A 112 2.36 53.06 -13.68
CA GLU A 112 2.25 51.91 -12.77
C GLU A 112 3.24 50.80 -13.16
N LEU A 113 3.92 50.28 -12.12
CA LEU A 113 4.94 49.23 -12.10
C LEU A 113 6.38 49.60 -12.51
N LEU A 114 7.02 50.44 -11.69
CA LEU A 114 8.47 50.34 -11.48
C LEU A 114 8.75 49.21 -10.48
N THR A 115 9.20 48.04 -10.95
CA THR A 115 9.52 46.90 -10.09
C THR A 115 10.94 46.98 -9.54
N LEU A 116 11.13 46.83 -8.23
CA LEU A 116 12.47 46.79 -7.61
C LEU A 116 13.24 45.50 -8.00
N PRO A 117 14.59 45.53 -8.00
CA PRO A 117 15.43 44.34 -8.20
C PRO A 117 15.10 43.18 -7.27
N TYR A 118 14.88 43.50 -6.00
CA TYR A 118 14.41 42.57 -4.97
C TYR A 118 13.01 42.97 -4.53
N ARG A 119 12.14 41.99 -4.34
CA ARG A 119 10.80 42.22 -3.82
C ARG A 119 10.86 42.32 -2.31
N ILE A 120 10.89 43.55 -1.83
CA ILE A 120 10.86 43.90 -0.41
C ILE A 120 9.72 44.87 -0.14
N HIS A 121 9.12 44.73 1.03
CA HIS A 121 8.10 45.65 1.48
C HIS A 121 8.75 47.00 1.75
N SER A 122 8.43 47.98 0.90
CA SER A 122 8.89 49.35 1.05
C SER A 122 7.92 50.12 1.93
N PHE A 123 8.44 50.76 2.99
CA PHE A 123 7.67 51.70 3.80
C PHE A 123 7.42 53.04 3.07
N PHE A 124 8.08 53.26 1.93
CA PHE A 124 7.94 54.44 1.08
C PHE A 124 7.24 54.07 -0.23
N ASP A 125 6.38 54.96 -0.72
CA ASP A 125 5.69 54.79 -1.99
C ASP A 125 6.69 54.74 -3.17
N THR A 126 6.74 53.61 -3.87
CA THR A 126 7.67 53.34 -4.98
C THR A 126 7.17 53.83 -6.34
N THR A 127 5.98 54.44 -6.39
CA THR A 127 5.44 55.06 -7.62
C THR A 127 6.18 56.35 -8.01
N ASN A 128 6.80 57.03 -7.04
CA ASN A 128 7.56 58.26 -7.28
C ASN A 128 9.02 57.94 -7.66
N LEU A 129 9.51 58.51 -8.78
CA LEU A 129 10.85 58.27 -9.31
C LEU A 129 11.96 58.56 -8.28
N ARG A 130 11.80 59.60 -7.45
CA ARG A 130 12.82 59.95 -6.44
C ARG A 130 12.93 58.91 -5.33
N THR A 131 11.81 58.43 -4.81
CA THR A 131 11.79 57.37 -3.77
C THR A 131 12.20 56.02 -4.35
N TYR A 132 11.81 55.72 -5.60
CA TYR A 132 12.29 54.53 -6.33
C TYR A 132 13.82 54.54 -6.49
N THR A 133 14.42 55.66 -6.93
CA THR A 133 15.89 55.75 -7.06
C THR A 133 16.61 55.62 -5.72
N LEU A 134 16.04 56.17 -4.64
CA LEU A 134 16.57 56.01 -3.28
C LEU A 134 16.47 54.56 -2.79
N MET A 135 15.36 53.87 -3.02
CA MET A 135 15.18 52.45 -2.67
C MET A 135 16.07 51.53 -3.51
N TYR A 136 16.24 51.84 -4.79
CA TYR A 136 17.14 51.12 -5.69
C TYR A 136 18.61 51.26 -5.23
N LEU A 137 19.04 52.46 -4.83
CA LEU A 137 20.36 52.69 -4.23
C LEU A 137 20.50 52.02 -2.85
N TYR A 138 19.43 52.00 -2.04
CA TYR A 138 19.41 51.33 -0.74
C TYR A 138 19.60 49.81 -0.84
N LEU A 139 19.20 49.20 -1.95
CA LEU A 139 19.42 47.77 -2.20
C LEU A 139 20.86 47.44 -2.61
N PHE A 140 21.68 48.41 -3.04
CA PHE A 140 23.04 48.17 -3.54
C PHE A 140 23.98 47.46 -2.54
N PRO A 141 23.97 47.75 -1.23
CA PRO A 141 24.75 47.02 -0.22
C PRO A 141 24.44 45.51 -0.14
N MET A 142 23.29 45.04 -0.63
CA MET A 142 22.97 43.61 -0.67
C MET A 142 23.90 42.83 -1.62
N ILE A 143 24.41 43.48 -2.67
CA ILE A 143 25.44 42.92 -3.56
C ILE A 143 26.70 42.61 -2.76
N TYR A 144 27.11 43.55 -1.89
CA TYR A 144 28.29 43.37 -1.05
C TYR A 144 28.13 42.21 -0.07
N ILE A 145 26.95 42.05 0.54
CA ILE A 145 26.64 40.92 1.44
C ILE A 145 26.71 39.58 0.67
N ALA A 146 26.16 39.52 -0.54
CA ALA A 146 26.22 38.33 -1.38
C ALA A 146 27.65 37.96 -1.79
N ILE A 147 28.50 38.95 -2.11
CA ILE A 147 29.93 38.75 -2.37
C ILE A 147 30.65 38.22 -1.12
N CYS A 148 30.35 38.77 0.06
CA CYS A 148 30.93 38.32 1.33
C CYS A 148 30.54 36.86 1.65
N HIS A 149 29.29 36.48 1.41
CA HIS A 149 28.81 35.11 1.57
C HIS A 149 29.53 34.16 0.60
N MET A 150 29.70 34.58 -0.65
CA MET A 150 30.40 33.80 -1.66
C MET A 150 31.90 33.62 -1.34
N ALA A 151 32.54 34.66 -0.80
CA ALA A 151 33.91 34.59 -0.31
C ALA A 151 34.06 33.62 0.88
N ALA A 152 33.10 33.64 1.81
CA ALA A 152 33.01 32.71 2.94
C ALA A 152 32.89 31.25 2.49
N ILE A 153 32.10 30.99 1.46
CA ILE A 153 31.95 29.67 0.83
C ILE A 153 33.24 29.21 0.14
N CYS A 154 33.84 30.08 -0.69
CA CYS A 154 35.10 29.76 -1.38
C CYS A 154 36.23 29.45 -0.41
N LEU A 155 36.21 30.02 0.79
CA LEU A 155 37.23 29.76 1.81
C LEU A 155 37.30 28.27 2.19
N VAL A 156 36.16 27.57 2.26
CA VAL A 156 36.12 26.11 2.52
C VAL A 156 36.91 25.37 1.45
N VAL A 157 36.67 25.72 0.18
CA VAL A 157 37.29 25.09 -0.98
C VAL A 157 38.81 25.28 -0.95
N VAL A 158 39.25 26.51 -0.65
CA VAL A 158 40.67 26.84 -0.53
C VAL A 158 41.33 26.02 0.57
N LEU A 159 40.70 25.93 1.74
CA LEU A 159 41.23 25.18 2.88
C LEU A 159 41.30 23.68 2.59
N VAL A 160 40.29 23.11 1.94
CA VAL A 160 40.27 21.67 1.62
C VAL A 160 41.27 21.32 0.53
N PHE A 161 41.41 22.13 -0.51
CA PHE A 161 42.45 21.89 -1.52
C PHE A 161 43.87 22.08 -0.96
N HIS A 162 44.06 22.98 0.02
CA HIS A 162 45.32 23.07 0.75
C HIS A 162 45.59 21.74 1.50
N ILE A 163 44.61 21.20 2.23
CA ILE A 163 44.70 19.88 2.88
C ILE A 163 44.99 18.77 1.86
N CYS A 164 44.35 18.78 0.69
CA CYS A 164 44.61 17.81 -0.38
C CYS A 164 46.04 17.92 -0.92
N GLY A 165 46.57 19.14 -1.07
CA GLY A 165 47.97 19.38 -1.44
C GLY A 165 48.94 18.85 -0.40
N GLU A 166 48.66 19.05 0.89
CA GLU A 166 49.46 18.47 1.99
C GLU A 166 49.44 16.94 1.98
N LEU A 167 48.28 16.33 1.77
CA LEU A 167 48.15 14.87 1.67
C LEU A 167 48.90 14.32 0.47
N ALA A 168 48.88 15.01 -0.67
CA ALA A 168 49.62 14.61 -1.87
C ALA A 168 51.14 14.68 -1.67
N ILE A 169 51.65 15.74 -1.03
CA ILE A 169 53.08 15.82 -0.66
C ILE A 169 53.44 14.72 0.35
N LEU A 170 52.59 14.48 1.35
CA LEU A 170 52.79 13.42 2.33
C LEU A 170 52.90 12.05 1.64
N SER A 171 51.98 11.77 0.70
CA SER A 171 51.97 10.55 -0.13
C SER A 171 53.26 10.40 -0.94
N TYR A 172 53.75 11.47 -1.57
CA TYR A 172 55.00 11.49 -2.31
C TYR A 172 56.21 11.20 -1.39
N ARG A 173 56.32 11.91 -0.26
CA ARG A 173 57.40 11.71 0.73
C ARG A 173 57.42 10.30 1.29
N ILE A 174 56.26 9.66 1.45
CA ILE A 174 56.15 8.28 1.94
C ILE A 174 56.68 7.27 0.92
N ARG A 175 56.43 7.46 -0.39
CA ARG A 175 56.92 6.56 -1.43
C ARG A 175 58.44 6.57 -1.53
N HIS A 176 59.08 7.73 -1.32
CA HIS A 176 60.52 7.94 -1.47
C HIS A 176 61.32 7.90 -0.16
N ILE A 177 60.83 7.24 0.89
CA ILE A 177 61.53 7.15 2.20
C ILE A 177 62.88 6.40 2.09
N GLY A 178 63.07 5.53 1.10
CA GLY A 178 64.09 4.47 1.09
C GLY A 178 65.53 4.80 0.68
N GLU A 179 65.88 6.04 0.32
CA GLU A 179 67.15 6.30 -0.39
C GLU A 179 68.36 6.74 0.48
N ASN A 180 68.24 6.90 1.81
CA ASN A 180 69.29 7.58 2.61
C ASN A 180 69.66 6.91 3.95
N SER A 181 70.78 7.38 4.53
CA SER A 181 71.41 6.89 5.77
C SER A 181 70.47 6.84 7.00
N GLN A 182 70.74 5.92 7.95
CA GLN A 182 69.86 5.61 9.09
C GLN A 182 69.49 6.82 9.98
N ILE A 183 70.38 7.80 10.13
CA ILE A 183 70.12 9.01 10.95
C ILE A 183 69.10 9.93 10.26
N ILE A 184 69.21 10.08 8.94
CA ILE A 184 68.30 10.87 8.10
C ILE A 184 66.89 10.24 8.09
N LEU A 185 66.83 8.90 8.12
CA LEU A 185 65.59 8.13 8.15
C LEU A 185 64.73 8.41 9.40
N VAL A 186 65.35 8.51 10.60
CA VAL A 186 64.64 8.85 11.86
C VAL A 186 64.02 10.25 11.77
N HIS A 187 64.78 11.21 11.26
CA HIS A 187 64.32 12.59 11.14
C HIS A 187 63.16 12.71 10.14
N ARG A 188 63.27 12.05 8.98
CA ARG A 188 62.21 12.02 7.95
C ARG A 188 60.91 11.38 8.46
N ILE A 189 60.97 10.21 9.12
CA ILE A 189 59.77 9.55 9.65
C ILE A 189 59.09 10.41 10.73
N ARG A 190 59.88 11.08 11.58
CA ARG A 190 59.34 12.01 12.59
C ARG A 190 58.62 13.19 11.93
N ASN A 191 59.17 13.73 10.84
CA ASN A 191 58.54 14.83 10.09
C ASN A 191 57.25 14.37 9.39
N ILE A 192 57.24 13.17 8.79
CA ILE A 192 56.03 12.55 8.19
C ILE A 192 54.92 12.38 9.23
N ILE A 193 55.23 11.89 10.43
CA ILE A 193 54.24 11.71 11.51
C ILE A 193 53.69 13.06 11.97
N ARG A 194 54.55 14.07 12.17
CA ARG A 194 54.12 15.42 12.56
C ARG A 194 53.23 16.05 11.50
N MET A 195 53.62 15.93 10.23
CA MET A 195 52.85 16.42 9.09
C MET A 195 51.48 15.74 9.00
N HIS A 196 51.42 14.41 9.13
CA HIS A 196 50.15 13.67 9.09
C HIS A 196 49.21 14.01 10.26
N LEU A 197 49.72 14.13 11.48
CA LEU A 197 48.92 14.54 12.65
C LEU A 197 48.38 15.96 12.50
N LYS A 198 49.19 16.86 11.94
CA LYS A 198 48.81 18.24 11.65
C LYS A 198 47.70 18.32 10.60
N ILE A 199 47.81 17.57 9.50
CA ILE A 199 46.79 17.47 8.46
C ILE A 199 45.45 16.98 9.03
N ILE A 200 45.47 15.94 9.86
CA ILE A 200 44.25 15.40 10.50
C ILE A 200 43.60 16.45 11.41
N TRP A 201 44.40 17.18 12.19
CA TRP A 201 43.91 18.26 13.04
C TRP A 201 43.30 19.38 12.20
N MET A 202 43.96 19.78 11.11
CA MET A 202 43.49 20.84 10.21
C MET A 202 42.16 20.45 9.55
N ALA A 203 42.05 19.22 9.01
CA ALA A 203 40.82 18.73 8.40
C ALA A 203 39.64 18.66 9.38
N LYS A 204 39.86 18.19 10.62
CA LYS A 204 38.82 18.18 11.66
C LYS A 204 38.40 19.58 12.08
N SER A 205 39.35 20.52 12.09
CA SER A 205 39.08 21.91 12.46
C SER A 205 38.25 22.60 11.38
N VAL A 206 38.59 22.37 10.10
CA VAL A 206 37.78 22.83 8.95
C VAL A 206 36.37 22.24 8.99
N ASP A 207 36.20 20.93 9.19
CA ASP A 207 34.87 20.31 9.30
C ASP A 207 34.06 20.91 10.48
N ASN A 208 34.67 21.11 11.65
CA ASN A 208 33.96 21.72 12.79
C ASN A 208 33.59 23.20 12.57
N THR A 209 34.38 23.96 11.82
CA THR A 209 34.08 25.36 11.50
C THR A 209 32.94 25.47 10.49
N PHE A 210 32.95 24.60 9.47
CA PHE A 210 32.09 24.77 8.29
C PHE A 210 30.93 23.78 8.19
N ASN A 211 30.80 22.78 9.07
CA ASN A 211 29.75 21.75 8.95
C ASN A 211 28.31 22.29 8.93
N LEU A 212 27.99 23.31 9.74
CA LEU A 212 26.66 23.93 9.76
C LEU A 212 26.44 24.87 8.56
N ILE A 213 27.51 25.52 8.08
CA ILE A 213 27.46 26.31 6.85
C ILE A 213 27.16 25.39 5.67
N LEU A 214 27.86 24.27 5.56
CA LEU A 214 27.62 23.28 4.51
C LEU A 214 26.23 22.62 4.61
N LEU A 215 25.64 22.53 5.80
CA LEU A 215 24.26 22.07 5.99
C LEU A 215 23.25 23.09 5.45
N ASP A 216 23.45 24.35 5.80
CA ASP A 216 22.63 25.48 5.33
C ASP A 216 22.70 25.58 3.79
N GLU A 217 23.91 25.45 3.23
CA GLU A 217 24.13 25.42 1.78
C GLU A 217 23.45 24.23 1.09
N LEU A 218 23.51 23.04 1.67
CA LEU A 218 22.86 21.86 1.10
C LEU A 218 21.34 22.04 1.08
N PHE A 219 20.75 22.51 2.17
CA PHE A 219 19.30 22.66 2.30
C PHE A 219 18.78 23.84 1.47
N GLY A 220 19.41 25.00 1.62
CA GLY A 220 19.05 26.23 0.92
C GLY A 220 19.13 26.08 -0.60
N ASN A 221 20.26 25.59 -1.14
CA ASN A 221 20.40 25.40 -2.60
C ASN A 221 19.44 24.34 -3.14
N SER A 222 19.11 23.29 -2.37
CA SER A 222 18.13 22.27 -2.81
C SER A 222 16.71 22.82 -2.91
N VAL A 223 16.31 23.66 -1.95
CA VAL A 223 14.99 24.32 -1.97
C VAL A 223 14.92 25.37 -3.07
N VAL A 224 15.96 26.21 -3.21
CA VAL A 224 16.07 27.20 -4.30
C VAL A 224 16.02 26.53 -5.66
N LEU A 225 16.73 25.41 -5.86
CA LEU A 225 16.69 24.63 -7.11
C LEU A 225 15.28 24.12 -7.43
N ALA A 226 14.61 23.50 -6.45
CA ALA A 226 13.27 22.94 -6.64
C ALA A 226 12.23 24.01 -7.00
N ILE A 227 12.26 25.16 -6.31
CA ILE A 227 11.33 26.25 -6.54
C ILE A 227 11.65 26.98 -7.87
N SER A 228 12.93 27.18 -8.20
CA SER A 228 13.34 27.82 -9.45
C SER A 228 12.96 26.98 -10.68
N LEU A 229 13.11 25.65 -10.61
CA LEU A 229 12.66 24.75 -11.69
C LEU A 229 11.14 24.71 -11.81
N TYR A 230 10.41 24.72 -10.69
CA TYR A 230 8.95 24.82 -10.69
C TYR A 230 8.46 26.11 -11.36
N TYR A 231 9.06 27.26 -11.03
CA TYR A 231 8.70 28.55 -11.62
C TYR A 231 8.94 28.57 -13.14
N VAL A 232 10.11 28.10 -13.61
CA VAL A 232 10.43 28.02 -15.04
C VAL A 232 9.49 27.07 -15.80
N MET A 233 8.99 26.01 -15.16
CA MET A 233 8.05 25.07 -15.79
C MET A 233 6.64 25.64 -15.93
N MET A 234 6.23 26.54 -15.03
CA MET A 234 4.87 27.10 -15.02
C MET A 234 4.74 28.30 -15.98
N ASN A 235 5.81 29.09 -16.17
CA ASN A 235 5.72 30.41 -16.81
C ASN A 235 6.58 30.52 -18.09
N LEU A 236 6.29 29.70 -19.11
CA LEU A 236 7.00 29.71 -20.41
C LEU A 236 6.44 30.73 -21.42
N ASP A 237 5.95 31.88 -20.95
CA ASP A 237 5.39 32.94 -21.80
C ASP A 237 6.42 34.02 -22.17
N ILE A 238 6.26 34.62 -23.36
CA ILE A 238 7.23 35.57 -23.94
C ILE A 238 7.43 36.83 -23.08
N SER A 239 6.40 37.25 -22.32
CA SER A 239 6.45 38.41 -21.43
C SER A 239 7.30 38.20 -20.17
N GLU A 240 7.55 36.95 -19.77
CA GLU A 240 8.27 36.58 -18.54
C GLU A 240 9.68 36.02 -18.80
N ILE A 241 10.18 36.20 -20.02
CA ILE A 241 11.52 35.75 -20.41
C ILE A 241 12.63 36.27 -19.46
N PRO A 242 12.67 37.56 -19.05
CA PRO A 242 13.71 38.07 -18.14
C PRO A 242 13.69 37.39 -16.76
N THR A 243 12.50 37.14 -16.21
CA THR A 243 12.32 36.45 -14.93
C THR A 243 12.74 35.00 -15.06
N CYS A 244 12.30 34.29 -16.10
CA CYS A 244 12.72 32.91 -16.37
C CYS A 244 14.24 32.77 -16.51
N PHE A 245 14.91 33.68 -17.23
CA PHE A 245 16.37 33.68 -17.32
C PHE A 245 17.03 33.81 -15.95
N THR A 246 16.56 34.71 -15.08
CA THR A 246 17.12 34.84 -13.72
C THR A 246 16.97 33.54 -12.90
N PHE A 247 15.82 32.86 -12.97
CA PHE A 247 15.59 31.60 -12.25
C PHE A 247 16.38 30.42 -12.82
N ILE A 248 16.58 30.36 -14.14
CA ILE A 248 17.47 29.37 -14.78
C ILE A 248 18.91 29.54 -14.26
N PHE A 249 19.40 30.78 -14.19
CA PHE A 249 20.74 31.06 -13.68
C PHE A 249 20.86 30.79 -12.17
N PHE A 250 19.81 31.01 -11.37
CA PHE A 250 19.75 30.56 -9.97
C PHE A 250 19.84 29.03 -9.85
N ALA A 251 19.10 28.29 -10.68
CA ALA A 251 19.13 26.83 -10.69
C ALA A 251 20.51 26.29 -11.10
N ILE A 252 21.13 26.84 -12.15
CA ILE A 252 22.48 26.45 -12.59
C ILE A 252 23.51 26.74 -11.48
N THR A 253 23.42 27.91 -10.84
CA THR A 253 24.36 28.29 -9.77
C THR A 253 24.22 27.38 -8.56
N ALA A 254 22.99 27.08 -8.12
CA ALA A 254 22.72 26.14 -7.04
C ALA A 254 23.28 24.73 -7.36
N LEU A 255 23.11 24.25 -8.60
CA LEU A 255 23.65 22.97 -9.06
C LEU A 255 25.19 22.96 -9.06
N VAL A 256 25.83 24.01 -9.58
CA VAL A 256 27.30 24.12 -9.64
C VAL A 256 27.91 24.13 -8.24
N MET A 257 27.29 24.83 -7.28
CA MET A 257 27.76 24.84 -5.88
C MET A 257 27.64 23.46 -5.23
N LEU A 258 26.47 22.83 -5.33
CA LEU A 258 26.22 21.49 -4.77
C LEU A 258 27.19 20.45 -5.35
N PHE A 259 27.42 20.51 -6.68
CA PHE A 259 28.38 19.66 -7.36
C PHE A 259 29.81 19.94 -6.91
N GLY A 260 30.20 21.21 -6.79
CA GLY A 260 31.52 21.64 -6.35
C GLY A 260 31.91 21.08 -4.97
N TYR A 261 31.02 21.14 -3.98
CA TYR A 261 31.28 20.56 -2.66
C TYR A 261 31.44 19.05 -2.69
N CYS A 262 30.64 18.36 -3.50
CA CYS A 262 30.76 16.91 -3.67
C CYS A 262 32.10 16.52 -4.31
N LEU A 263 32.55 17.27 -5.32
CA LEU A 263 33.83 17.06 -5.99
C LEU A 263 35.01 17.23 -5.03
N ILE A 264 34.99 18.29 -4.22
CA ILE A 264 36.08 18.62 -3.29
C ILE A 264 36.15 17.61 -2.14
N GLY A 265 35.00 17.21 -1.60
CA GLY A 265 34.93 16.16 -0.58
C GLY A 265 35.42 14.80 -1.09
N ASP A 266 35.17 14.49 -2.37
CA ASP A 266 35.71 13.28 -3.00
C ASP A 266 37.23 13.37 -3.20
N GLN A 267 37.74 14.51 -3.67
CA GLN A 267 39.19 14.72 -3.82
C GLN A 267 39.91 14.52 -2.48
N LEU A 268 39.35 15.03 -1.37
CA LEU A 268 39.90 14.84 -0.02
C LEU A 268 39.98 13.36 0.36
N ALA A 269 38.89 12.60 0.13
CA ALA A 269 38.86 11.17 0.41
C ALA A 269 39.86 10.38 -0.46
N GLN A 270 39.95 10.70 -1.75
CA GLN A 270 40.90 10.09 -2.67
C GLN A 270 42.36 10.34 -2.25
N GLN A 271 42.68 11.55 -1.77
CA GLN A 271 44.04 11.84 -1.29
C GLN A 271 44.40 11.04 -0.03
N CYS A 272 43.45 10.81 0.89
CA CYS A 272 43.65 9.91 2.02
C CYS A 272 43.98 8.47 1.57
N ILE A 273 43.27 7.95 0.56
CA ILE A 273 43.54 6.63 -0.03
C ILE A 273 44.92 6.61 -0.71
N SER A 274 45.31 7.70 -1.37
CA SER A 274 46.63 7.80 -1.99
C SER A 274 47.76 7.68 -0.97
N VAL A 275 47.59 8.27 0.22
CA VAL A 275 48.54 8.19 1.35
C VAL A 275 48.60 6.75 1.88
N GLN A 276 47.47 6.07 2.00
CA GLN A 276 47.42 4.65 2.35
C GLN A 276 48.21 3.79 1.35
N ASN A 277 47.98 3.99 0.06
CA ASN A 277 48.70 3.28 -1.00
C ASN A 277 50.20 3.60 -0.99
N ALA A 278 50.57 4.85 -0.70
CA ALA A 278 51.97 5.25 -0.59
C ALA A 278 52.73 4.49 0.51
N TYR A 279 52.11 4.25 1.66
CA TYR A 279 52.73 3.43 2.71
C TYR A 279 52.98 2.00 2.24
N TYR A 280 52.08 1.42 1.44
CA TYR A 280 52.26 0.06 0.92
C TYR A 280 53.39 -0.02 -0.11
N HIS A 281 53.51 0.99 -0.97
CA HIS A 281 54.48 1.04 -2.07
C HIS A 281 55.88 1.53 -1.68
N CYS A 282 56.11 1.94 -0.43
CA CYS A 282 57.46 2.30 0.01
C CYS A 282 58.32 1.05 0.24
N ASN A 283 59.66 1.19 0.21
CA ASN A 283 60.60 0.07 0.42
C ASN A 283 60.68 -0.40 1.90
N TRP A 284 59.53 -0.56 2.57
CA TRP A 284 59.43 -0.89 4.00
C TRP A 284 60.10 -2.24 4.34
N TYR A 285 60.12 -3.18 3.40
CA TYR A 285 60.75 -4.49 3.55
C TYR A 285 62.28 -4.43 3.59
N GLN A 286 62.90 -3.30 3.18
CA GLN A 286 64.35 -3.07 3.29
C GLN A 286 64.74 -2.29 4.56
N MET A 287 63.76 -1.82 5.35
CA MET A 287 64.03 -1.02 6.55
C MET A 287 64.37 -1.87 7.79
N PRO A 288 65.09 -1.33 8.79
CA PRO A 288 65.32 -2.02 10.07
C PRO A 288 64.03 -2.27 10.86
N LEU A 289 64.04 -3.30 11.73
CA LEU A 289 62.85 -3.80 12.44
C LEU A 289 62.15 -2.74 13.33
N SER A 290 62.92 -1.83 13.94
CA SER A 290 62.39 -0.71 14.74
C SER A 290 61.54 0.25 13.89
N PHE A 291 61.94 0.51 12.64
CA PHE A 291 61.22 1.39 11.72
C PHE A 291 59.99 0.74 11.10
N ARG A 292 60.05 -0.57 10.81
CA ARG A 292 58.86 -1.32 10.34
C ARG A 292 57.71 -1.26 11.34
N LYS A 293 58.02 -1.34 12.64
CA LYS A 293 57.01 -1.21 13.72
C LYS A 293 56.39 0.19 13.77
N CYS A 294 57.20 1.25 13.64
CA CYS A 294 56.68 2.62 13.57
C CYS A 294 55.84 2.86 12.30
N LEU A 295 56.28 2.33 11.16
CA LEU A 295 55.60 2.47 9.88
C LEU A 295 54.27 1.70 9.85
N LEU A 296 54.19 0.55 10.53
CA LEU A 296 52.94 -0.19 10.74
C LEU A 296 51.91 0.63 11.52
N ILE A 297 52.32 1.36 12.57
CA ILE A 297 51.42 2.27 13.30
C ILE A 297 50.95 3.41 12.37
N CYS A 298 51.84 3.91 11.51
CA CYS A 298 51.50 4.93 10.52
C CYS A 298 50.54 4.41 9.44
N MET A 299 50.70 3.14 9.00
CA MET A 299 49.78 2.45 8.09
C MET A 299 48.39 2.30 8.69
N ILE A 300 48.30 1.81 9.93
CA ILE A 300 47.02 1.66 10.66
C ILE A 300 46.35 3.02 10.86
N ARG A 301 47.13 4.05 11.21
CA ARG A 301 46.61 5.43 11.36
C ARG A 301 46.24 6.06 10.01
N GLY A 302 46.92 5.71 8.92
CA GLY A 302 46.67 6.18 7.56
C GLY A 302 45.41 5.62 6.91
N GLN A 303 44.77 4.62 7.53
CA GLN A 303 43.46 4.09 7.10
C GLN A 303 42.29 5.00 7.49
N VAL A 304 42.53 6.09 8.23
CA VAL A 304 41.49 7.05 8.60
C VAL A 304 41.22 8.00 7.44
N ILE A 305 40.08 7.80 6.75
CA ILE A 305 39.62 8.69 5.69
C ILE A 305 39.04 9.96 6.33
N LEU A 306 39.46 11.12 5.83
CA LEU A 306 38.97 12.44 6.25
C LEU A 306 37.76 12.82 5.37
N TYR A 307 36.68 13.30 6.01
CA TYR A 307 35.43 13.67 5.33
C TYR A 307 35.00 15.08 5.70
N LEU A 308 34.31 15.75 4.78
CA LEU A 308 33.52 16.95 5.05
C LEU A 308 32.07 16.55 5.32
N THR A 309 31.48 17.09 6.37
CA THR A 309 30.12 16.76 6.78
C THR A 309 29.20 17.97 6.76
N ALA A 310 27.97 17.79 6.26
CA ALA A 310 26.87 18.74 6.42
C ALA A 310 26.14 18.42 7.72
N GLY A 311 26.37 19.23 8.77
CA GLY A 311 25.76 19.09 10.10
C GLY A 311 25.98 17.72 10.76
N ARG A 312 26.98 16.95 10.32
CA ARG A 312 27.18 15.53 10.65
C ARG A 312 26.02 14.60 10.23
N PHE A 313 25.08 15.08 9.42
CA PHE A 313 23.96 14.32 8.85
C PHE A 313 24.28 13.74 7.47
N TYR A 314 25.10 14.44 6.69
CA TYR A 314 25.45 14.09 5.32
C TYR A 314 26.96 14.21 5.12
N ILE A 315 27.56 13.32 4.33
CA ILE A 315 28.99 13.36 3.98
C ILE A 315 29.10 13.80 2.52
N PHE A 316 29.90 14.83 2.24
CA PHE A 316 30.21 15.24 0.87
C PHE A 316 31.26 14.29 0.28
N SER A 317 30.84 13.31 -0.50
CA SER A 317 31.70 12.39 -1.26
C SER A 317 30.95 11.85 -2.47
N LEU A 318 31.61 11.74 -3.63
CA LEU A 318 31.06 11.07 -4.82
C LEU A 318 30.87 9.57 -4.54
N ASN A 319 31.74 9.00 -3.67
CA ASN A 319 31.62 7.66 -3.10
C ASN A 319 31.00 7.65 -1.70
N SER A 320 29.70 7.92 -1.60
CA SER A 320 28.89 7.51 -0.44
C SER A 320 28.69 5.98 -0.34
N PHE A 321 29.49 5.18 -1.06
CA PHE A 321 29.50 3.72 -1.08
C PHE A 321 30.93 3.24 -0.81
N THR A 322 31.05 2.07 -0.18
CA THR A 322 32.29 1.34 0.14
C THR A 322 32.90 1.63 1.51
N ASP A 323 32.12 1.29 2.54
CA ASP A 323 32.63 0.39 3.56
C ASP A 323 31.57 -0.69 3.73
N ASP A 324 31.82 -1.90 3.24
CA ASP A 324 30.80 -2.96 3.11
C ASP A 324 30.06 -3.23 4.44
N GLN A 325 30.77 -3.13 5.57
CA GLN A 325 30.13 -3.28 6.88
C GLN A 325 29.33 -2.04 7.24
N LYS A 326 29.82 -0.82 6.98
CA LYS A 326 29.01 0.39 7.17
C LYS A 326 27.81 0.42 6.24
N ASP A 327 27.88 -0.18 5.06
CA ASP A 327 26.78 -0.26 4.09
C ASP A 327 25.73 -1.28 4.54
N LEU A 328 26.14 -2.42 5.12
CA LEU A 328 25.27 -3.34 5.84
C LEU A 328 24.66 -2.70 7.10
N ASP A 329 25.44 -1.95 7.89
CA ASP A 329 24.95 -1.23 9.07
C ASP A 329 23.97 -0.11 8.66
N ARG A 330 24.23 0.60 7.55
CA ARG A 330 23.31 1.59 6.97
C ARG A 330 22.04 0.94 6.45
N ALA A 331 22.11 -0.28 5.91
CA ALA A 331 20.94 -1.06 5.52
C ALA A 331 20.15 -1.50 6.77
N ALA A 332 20.82 -1.96 7.81
CA ALA A 332 20.21 -2.36 9.09
C ALA A 332 19.49 -1.20 9.80
N LYS A 333 19.94 0.05 9.62
CA LYS A 333 19.25 1.24 10.14
C LYS A 333 17.78 1.31 9.69
N VAL A 334 17.41 0.80 8.51
CA VAL A 334 16.00 0.79 8.06
C VAL A 334 15.12 -0.02 9.03
N LEU A 335 15.58 -1.18 9.51
CA LEU A 335 14.87 -1.96 10.53
C LEU A 335 14.82 -1.24 11.88
N PHE A 336 15.86 -0.48 12.24
CA PHE A 336 15.83 0.36 13.44
C PHE A 336 14.76 1.47 13.35
N TRP A 337 14.60 2.11 12.19
CA TRP A 337 13.52 3.09 11.98
C TRP A 337 12.14 2.45 12.07
N ASN A 338 11.96 1.25 11.49
CA ASN A 338 10.74 0.47 11.64
C ASN A 338 10.48 0.10 13.10
N LYS A 339 11.50 -0.30 13.85
CA LYS A 339 11.40 -0.55 15.29
C LYS A 339 10.88 0.66 16.03
N ARG A 340 11.48 1.83 15.79
CA ARG A 340 11.06 3.08 16.44
C ARG A 340 9.59 3.42 16.13
N LEU A 341 9.18 3.26 14.88
CA LEU A 341 7.80 3.49 14.41
C LEU A 341 6.79 2.51 15.03
N MET A 342 7.11 1.23 15.08
CA MET A 342 6.24 0.20 15.67
C MET A 342 6.18 0.31 17.20
N SER A 343 7.30 0.63 17.85
CA SER A 343 7.36 0.76 19.31
C SER A 343 6.50 1.91 19.83
N THR A 344 6.35 3.02 19.08
CA THR A 344 5.47 4.12 19.51
C THR A 344 3.99 3.75 19.55
N LEU A 345 3.58 2.74 18.76
CA LEU A 345 2.22 2.18 18.78
C LEU A 345 2.09 0.96 19.70
N GLY A 346 3.18 0.50 20.33
CA GLY A 346 3.20 -0.74 21.13
C GLY A 346 3.18 -2.04 20.30
N LEU A 347 3.48 -1.96 19.00
CA LEU A 347 3.36 -3.07 18.04
C LEU A 347 4.66 -3.84 17.76
N TRP A 348 5.81 -3.42 18.29
CA TRP A 348 7.09 -4.07 18.00
C TRP A 348 7.15 -5.50 18.58
N PRO A 349 7.46 -6.54 17.77
CA PRO A 349 7.20 -7.92 18.18
C PRO A 349 8.17 -8.52 19.20
N ILE A 350 9.42 -8.09 19.22
CA ILE A 350 10.42 -8.63 20.16
C ILE A 350 10.20 -8.07 21.59
N GLN A 351 9.53 -6.91 21.69
CA GLN A 351 9.25 -6.22 22.96
C GLN A 351 7.88 -5.51 22.84
N SER A 352 6.80 -6.30 22.81
CA SER A 352 5.45 -5.73 22.72
C SER A 352 5.07 -5.03 24.02
N ASN A 353 4.51 -3.83 23.92
CA ASN A 353 4.00 -3.11 25.07
C ASN A 353 2.47 -3.04 24.99
N ASP A 354 1.82 -3.98 25.65
CA ASP A 354 0.38 -4.19 25.58
C ASP A 354 -0.41 -2.98 26.12
N LEU A 355 0.15 -2.25 27.08
CA LEU A 355 -0.47 -1.06 27.65
C LEU A 355 -0.51 0.09 26.63
N ILE A 356 0.63 0.37 25.98
CA ILE A 356 0.71 1.43 24.95
C ILE A 356 -0.19 1.09 23.76
N PHE A 357 -0.19 -0.18 23.33
CA PHE A 357 -1.06 -0.63 22.24
C PHE A 357 -2.54 -0.48 22.62
N SER A 358 -2.94 -0.94 23.80
CA SER A 358 -4.35 -0.88 24.25
C SER A 358 -4.86 0.55 24.35
N ILE A 359 -4.04 1.49 24.84
CA ILE A 359 -4.41 2.91 24.92
C ILE A 359 -4.61 3.49 23.52
N ASN A 360 -3.61 3.35 22.63
CA ASN A 360 -3.68 3.92 21.28
C ASN A 360 -4.80 3.29 20.44
N PHE A 361 -4.94 1.97 20.48
CA PHE A 361 -5.96 1.23 19.74
C PHE A 361 -7.36 1.49 20.31
N GLY A 362 -7.51 1.56 21.62
CA GLY A 362 -8.78 1.90 22.28
C GLY A 362 -9.23 3.33 21.96
N TYR A 363 -8.33 4.31 22.03
CA TYR A 363 -8.62 5.69 21.66
C TYR A 363 -8.99 5.83 20.17
N PHE A 364 -8.25 5.16 19.27
CA PHE A 364 -8.58 5.11 17.84
C PHE A 364 -9.96 4.48 17.59
N THR A 365 -10.27 3.37 18.24
CA THR A 365 -11.56 2.67 18.09
C THR A 365 -12.73 3.51 18.59
N LEU A 366 -12.54 4.24 19.70
CA LEU A 366 -13.55 5.17 20.21
C LEU A 366 -13.86 6.27 19.17
N LEU A 367 -12.83 6.88 18.59
CA LEU A 367 -12.99 7.93 17.58
C LEU A 367 -13.64 7.40 16.30
N LEU A 368 -13.26 6.20 15.86
CA LEU A 368 -13.92 5.51 14.74
C LEU A 368 -15.43 5.35 14.97
N ILE A 369 -15.83 4.96 16.19
CA ILE A 369 -17.27 4.85 16.54
C ILE A 369 -17.95 6.22 16.47
N LEU A 370 -17.33 7.28 16.98
CA LEU A 370 -17.91 8.63 16.96
C LEU A 370 -18.08 9.19 15.54
N GLU A 371 -17.19 8.85 14.62
CA GLU A 371 -17.32 9.22 13.21
C GLU A 371 -18.42 8.43 12.50
N TYR A 372 -18.52 7.12 12.75
CA TYR A 372 -19.63 6.33 12.20
C TYR A 372 -20.98 6.84 12.71
N LEU A 373 -21.06 7.24 13.98
CA LEU A 373 -22.27 7.89 14.52
C LEU A 373 -22.59 9.19 13.76
N ASP A 374 -21.58 10.00 13.45
CA ASP A 374 -21.76 11.22 12.64
C ASP A 374 -22.29 10.90 11.24
N PHE A 375 -21.68 9.92 10.56
CA PHE A 375 -22.15 9.41 9.27
C PHE A 375 -23.62 8.98 9.29
N PHE A 376 -24.05 8.21 10.30
CA PHE A 376 -25.44 7.75 10.38
C PHE A 376 -26.43 8.89 10.69
N LEU A 377 -26.03 9.89 11.48
CA LEU A 377 -26.90 11.02 11.80
C LEU A 377 -27.11 11.96 10.60
N TYR A 378 -26.07 12.15 9.78
CA TYR A 378 -26.10 13.03 8.60
C TYR A 378 -26.31 12.29 7.28
N ILE A 379 -26.77 11.04 7.30
CA ILE A 379 -27.04 10.24 6.10
C ILE A 379 -28.07 10.88 5.14
N GLY A 380 -28.85 11.85 5.64
CA GLY A 380 -29.78 12.66 4.87
C GLY A 380 -29.13 13.72 3.96
N ASP A 381 -27.85 14.04 4.16
CA ASP A 381 -27.11 15.07 3.41
C ASP A 381 -25.96 14.42 2.62
N PHE A 382 -26.12 14.40 1.29
CA PHE A 382 -25.18 13.73 0.39
C PHE A 382 -23.77 14.32 0.42
N GLU A 383 -23.61 15.64 0.55
CA GLU A 383 -22.27 16.25 0.59
C GLU A 383 -21.56 15.87 1.90
N HIS A 384 -22.28 15.85 3.02
CA HIS A 384 -21.74 15.39 4.30
C HIS A 384 -21.40 13.89 4.31
N VAL A 385 -22.26 13.06 3.72
CA VAL A 385 -22.03 11.61 3.56
C VAL A 385 -20.75 11.33 2.81
N ILE A 386 -20.52 12.00 1.67
CA ILE A 386 -19.31 11.79 0.86
C ILE A 386 -18.06 12.18 1.65
N MET A 387 -18.11 13.28 2.41
CA MET A 387 -16.98 13.72 3.22
C MET A 387 -16.66 12.77 4.37
N ASN A 388 -17.68 12.29 5.10
CA ASN A 388 -17.47 11.31 6.17
C ASN A 388 -17.04 9.96 5.58
N LEU A 389 -17.52 9.56 4.41
CA LEU A 389 -17.12 8.30 3.77
C LEU A 389 -15.63 8.30 3.41
N THR A 390 -15.06 9.45 2.99
CA THR A 390 -13.62 9.60 2.73
C THR A 390 -12.79 9.25 3.98
N GLU A 391 -13.14 9.80 5.13
CA GLU A 391 -12.42 9.60 6.40
C GLU A 391 -12.62 8.17 6.94
N ASN A 392 -13.87 7.68 6.95
CA ASN A 392 -14.22 6.34 7.40
C ASN A 392 -13.47 5.24 6.63
N ILE A 393 -13.35 5.34 5.30
CA ILE A 393 -12.61 4.35 4.51
C ILE A 393 -11.14 4.32 4.93
N ALA A 394 -10.51 5.49 5.13
CA ALA A 394 -9.12 5.56 5.55
C ALA A 394 -8.93 4.98 6.96
N PHE A 395 -9.85 5.24 7.88
CA PHE A 395 -9.74 4.72 9.25
C PHE A 395 -10.02 3.22 9.34
N VAL A 396 -10.92 2.67 8.51
CA VAL A 396 -11.08 1.22 8.39
C VAL A 396 -9.79 0.56 7.90
N GLN A 397 -9.09 1.16 6.92
CA GLN A 397 -7.79 0.64 6.48
C GLN A 397 -6.76 0.63 7.63
N MET A 398 -6.70 1.70 8.41
CA MET A 398 -5.81 1.76 9.57
C MET A 398 -6.19 0.74 10.65
N PHE A 399 -7.48 0.56 10.92
CA PHE A 399 -7.98 -0.44 11.88
C PHE A 399 -7.51 -1.84 11.50
N VAL A 400 -7.67 -2.20 10.21
CA VAL A 400 -7.20 -3.48 9.66
C VAL A 400 -5.68 -3.60 9.79
N ARG A 401 -4.91 -2.56 9.47
CA ARG A 401 -3.43 -2.54 9.57
C ARG A 401 -2.93 -2.76 10.99
N MET A 402 -3.48 -2.06 11.98
CA MET A 402 -3.09 -2.22 13.38
C MET A 402 -3.50 -3.59 13.93
N SER A 403 -4.69 -4.06 13.56
CA SER A 403 -5.20 -5.37 14.00
C SER A 403 -4.38 -6.53 13.42
N THR A 404 -4.08 -6.50 12.11
CA THR A 404 -3.29 -7.55 11.43
C THR A 404 -1.87 -7.65 11.98
N LEU A 405 -1.18 -6.51 12.19
CA LEU A 405 0.14 -6.48 12.81
C LEU A 405 0.15 -7.03 14.25
N ARG A 406 -0.94 -6.88 14.99
CA ARG A 406 -1.09 -7.45 16.33
C ARG A 406 -1.40 -8.95 16.28
N LEU A 407 -2.23 -9.40 15.33
CA LEU A 407 -2.59 -10.81 15.18
C LEU A 407 -1.40 -11.67 14.72
N TYR A 408 -0.56 -11.15 13.82
CA TYR A 408 0.61 -11.85 13.27
C TYR A 408 1.93 -11.39 13.90
N ASN A 409 1.87 -10.83 15.11
CA ASN A 409 3.00 -10.19 15.75
C ASN A 409 4.18 -11.15 15.95
N ASP A 410 3.90 -12.34 16.48
CA ASP A 410 4.91 -13.38 16.71
C ASP A 410 5.54 -13.88 15.40
N GLU A 411 4.70 -14.18 14.40
CA GLU A 411 5.14 -14.65 13.08
C GLU A 411 6.03 -13.59 12.37
N ILE A 412 5.69 -12.30 12.46
CA ILE A 412 6.51 -11.20 11.94
C ILE A 412 7.81 -11.05 12.75
N GLY A 413 7.75 -11.26 14.07
CA GLY A 413 8.92 -11.26 14.94
C GLY A 413 9.95 -12.32 14.54
N GLU A 414 9.51 -13.53 14.23
CA GLU A 414 10.37 -14.61 13.72
C GLU A 414 11.07 -14.20 12.42
N VAL A 415 10.32 -13.65 11.46
CA VAL A 415 10.87 -13.18 10.17
C VAL A 415 11.88 -12.05 10.37
N ILE A 416 11.62 -11.10 11.28
CA ILE A 416 12.56 -10.01 11.60
C ILE A 416 13.84 -10.58 12.23
N MET A 417 13.73 -11.54 13.16
CA MET A 417 14.90 -12.17 13.79
C MET A 417 15.74 -12.95 12.77
N GLU A 418 15.11 -13.64 11.81
CA GLU A 418 15.82 -14.27 10.71
C GLU A 418 16.50 -13.23 9.81
N ALA A 419 15.78 -12.18 9.41
CA ALA A 419 16.32 -11.11 8.57
C ALA A 419 17.52 -10.37 9.21
N MET A 420 17.49 -10.20 10.54
CA MET A 420 18.59 -9.56 11.29
C MET A 420 19.91 -10.34 11.22
N LYS A 421 19.86 -11.67 11.05
CA LYS A 421 21.08 -12.50 10.93
C LYS A 421 21.83 -12.24 9.63
N ASP A 422 21.13 -11.85 8.57
CA ASP A 422 21.71 -11.67 7.23
C ASP A 422 22.47 -10.34 7.06
N PHE A 423 22.56 -9.48 8.08
CA PHE A 423 23.38 -8.25 8.05
C PHE A 423 24.84 -8.47 8.47
N ASP A 424 25.21 -9.68 8.88
CA ASP A 424 26.59 -10.02 9.17
C ASP A 424 27.38 -10.22 7.86
N LYS A 425 28.53 -9.53 7.72
CA LYS A 425 29.43 -9.68 6.58
C LYS A 425 29.94 -11.12 6.43
N ALA A 426 30.06 -11.89 7.52
CA ALA A 426 30.47 -13.29 7.49
C ALA A 426 29.56 -14.17 6.62
N ASN A 427 28.31 -13.74 6.37
CA ASN A 427 27.36 -14.49 5.57
C ASN A 427 27.53 -14.29 4.05
N TYR A 428 28.42 -13.41 3.58
CA TYR A 428 28.63 -13.10 2.16
C TYR A 428 30.02 -13.50 1.69
N LYS A 429 30.11 -14.14 0.52
CA LYS A 429 31.37 -14.62 -0.07
C LYS A 429 32.07 -13.54 -0.91
N THR A 430 31.30 -12.73 -1.64
CA THR A 430 31.82 -11.72 -2.57
C THR A 430 31.28 -10.33 -2.27
N THR A 431 32.02 -9.30 -2.66
CA THR A 431 31.57 -7.89 -2.58
C THR A 431 30.37 -7.62 -3.47
N GLU A 432 30.22 -8.38 -4.56
CA GLU A 432 29.06 -8.33 -5.44
C GLU A 432 27.77 -8.78 -4.75
N GLU A 433 27.83 -9.83 -3.92
CA GLU A 433 26.67 -10.26 -3.12
C GLU A 433 26.23 -9.16 -2.15
N ILE A 434 27.19 -8.53 -1.45
CA ILE A 434 26.91 -7.43 -0.50
C ILE A 434 26.30 -6.24 -1.23
N LYS A 435 26.89 -5.82 -2.35
CA LYS A 435 26.40 -4.70 -3.15
C LYS A 435 24.97 -4.95 -3.62
N THR A 436 24.69 -6.15 -4.11
CA THR A 436 23.36 -6.54 -4.59
C THR A 436 22.33 -6.47 -3.45
N PHE A 437 22.63 -7.06 -2.29
CA PHE A 437 21.76 -7.01 -1.12
C PHE A 437 21.50 -5.56 -0.64
N VAL A 438 22.55 -4.74 -0.54
CA VAL A 438 22.45 -3.34 -0.10
C VAL A 438 21.62 -2.49 -1.07
N THR A 439 21.66 -2.76 -2.37
CA THR A 439 20.84 -2.00 -3.35
C THR A 439 19.35 -2.10 -3.07
N TYR A 440 18.85 -3.27 -2.65
CA TYR A 440 17.45 -3.48 -2.29
C TYR A 440 17.06 -2.73 -1.01
N TYR A 441 17.95 -2.69 -0.02
CA TYR A 441 17.74 -1.87 1.18
C TYR A 441 17.82 -0.36 0.89
N ALA A 442 18.65 0.06 -0.07
CA ALA A 442 18.66 1.44 -0.54
C ALA A 442 17.31 1.83 -1.16
N LYS A 443 16.71 0.96 -1.98
CA LYS A 443 15.33 1.14 -2.49
C LYS A 443 14.31 1.22 -1.35
N SER A 444 14.36 0.28 -0.39
CA SER A 444 13.48 0.29 0.79
C SER A 444 13.56 1.59 1.58
N ARG A 445 14.76 2.15 1.75
CA ARG A 445 14.98 3.41 2.47
C ARG A 445 14.36 4.61 1.76
N ILE A 446 14.40 4.64 0.43
CA ILE A 446 13.77 5.70 -0.37
C ILE A 446 12.26 5.69 -0.14
N PHE A 447 11.62 4.52 -0.30
CA PHE A 447 10.19 4.37 -0.04
C PHE A 447 9.81 4.72 1.39
N PHE A 448 10.55 4.24 2.39
CA PHE A 448 10.31 4.57 3.80
C PHE A 448 10.30 6.08 4.04
N LYS A 449 11.30 6.81 3.52
CA LYS A 449 11.39 8.26 3.67
C LYS A 449 10.24 8.98 2.98
N LEU A 450 9.95 8.62 1.73
CA LEU A 450 8.86 9.22 0.97
C LEU A 450 7.52 9.02 1.69
N MET A 451 7.22 7.80 2.16
CA MET A 451 5.99 7.52 2.90
C MET A 451 5.88 8.36 4.17
N MET A 452 6.91 8.39 5.00
CA MET A 452 6.86 9.16 6.24
C MET A 452 6.65 10.66 5.97
N VAL A 453 7.32 11.22 4.96
CA VAL A 453 7.16 12.62 4.56
C VAL A 453 5.71 12.88 4.13
N PHE A 454 5.19 12.15 3.14
CA PHE A 454 3.85 12.43 2.61
C PHE A 454 2.73 12.12 3.61
N VAL A 455 2.88 11.11 4.47
CA VAL A 455 1.92 10.84 5.55
C VAL A 455 1.90 11.99 6.56
N THR A 456 3.06 12.52 6.95
CA THR A 456 3.12 13.67 7.87
C THR A 456 2.56 14.95 7.25
N ILE A 457 2.81 15.20 5.96
CA ILE A 457 2.22 16.32 5.21
C ILE A 457 0.70 16.16 5.14
N THR A 458 0.21 14.95 4.88
CA THR A 458 -1.24 14.70 4.82
C THR A 458 -1.88 14.93 6.19
N ALA A 459 -1.34 14.34 7.25
CA ALA A 459 -1.86 14.53 8.60
C ALA A 459 -1.82 16.00 9.05
N SER A 460 -0.74 16.73 8.76
CA SER A 460 -0.67 18.16 9.08
C SER A 460 -1.64 19.00 8.26
N SER A 461 -1.86 18.67 6.98
CA SER A 461 -2.82 19.37 6.13
C SER A 461 -4.25 19.32 6.68
N TYR A 462 -4.66 18.20 7.30
CA TYR A 462 -5.98 18.09 7.93
C TYR A 462 -6.16 19.03 9.13
N TYR A 463 -5.13 19.22 9.96
CA TYR A 463 -5.18 20.20 11.06
C TYR A 463 -5.03 21.63 10.57
N LEU A 464 -4.22 21.88 9.54
CA LEU A 464 -4.01 23.24 9.05
C LEU A 464 -5.21 23.75 8.25
N THR A 465 -6.00 22.88 7.60
CA THR A 465 -7.10 23.29 6.72
C THR A 465 -8.14 24.19 7.41
N PRO A 466 -8.69 23.86 8.60
CA PRO A 466 -9.60 24.77 9.32
C PRO A 466 -9.00 26.14 9.60
N ILE A 467 -7.72 26.20 9.97
CA ILE A 467 -7.02 27.46 10.29
C ILE A 467 -6.84 28.29 9.01
N LEU A 468 -6.43 27.66 7.91
CA LEU A 468 -6.25 28.33 6.62
C LEU A 468 -7.56 28.88 6.05
N ILE A 469 -8.68 28.18 6.26
CA ILE A 469 -10.01 28.66 5.84
C ILE A 469 -10.43 29.88 6.68
N ILE A 470 -10.21 29.86 7.99
CA ILE A 470 -10.51 31.00 8.87
C ILE A 470 -9.66 32.23 8.49
N LEU A 471 -8.37 32.02 8.19
CA LEU A 471 -7.48 33.09 7.75
C LEU A 471 -7.88 33.65 6.37
N GLY A 472 -8.19 32.77 5.41
CA GLY A 472 -8.57 33.16 4.04
C GLY A 472 -9.91 33.89 3.94
N ASN A 473 -10.83 33.63 4.87
CA ASN A 473 -12.13 34.32 4.93
C ASN A 473 -12.11 35.61 5.78
N GLY A 474 -10.96 36.00 6.35
CA GLY A 474 -10.84 37.20 7.19
C GLY A 474 -11.53 37.10 8.56
N GLY A 475 -11.87 35.88 9.01
CA GLY A 475 -12.63 35.65 10.24
C GLY A 475 -13.29 34.27 10.27
N LEU A 476 -14.01 33.96 11.37
CA LEU A 476 -14.84 32.76 11.42
C LEU A 476 -15.99 32.89 10.41
N PRO A 477 -16.33 31.84 9.66
CA PRO A 477 -17.45 31.88 8.72
C PRO A 477 -18.77 32.17 9.44
N GLU A 478 -19.43 33.27 9.06
CA GLU A 478 -20.72 33.71 9.58
C GLU A 478 -21.84 33.40 8.56
N ILE A 479 -22.89 32.71 8.99
CA ILE A 479 -24.14 32.61 8.21
C ILE A 479 -25.12 33.63 8.76
N VAL A 480 -25.59 34.52 7.89
CA VAL A 480 -26.72 35.42 8.18
C VAL A 480 -28.01 34.64 7.88
N THR A 481 -28.73 34.21 8.91
CA THR A 481 -30.08 33.67 8.72
C THR A 481 -31.09 34.80 8.52
N ASN A 482 -32.23 34.53 7.85
CA ASN A 482 -33.27 35.53 7.53
C ASN A 482 -33.85 36.28 8.75
N GLU A 483 -33.61 35.80 9.95
CA GLU A 483 -33.78 36.53 11.21
C GLU A 483 -32.37 36.92 11.66
N ASN A 484 -32.08 38.23 11.83
CA ASN A 484 -30.80 38.91 12.15
C ASN A 484 -29.86 38.24 13.20
N VAL A 485 -29.54 36.97 13.05
CA VAL A 485 -28.72 36.13 13.92
C VAL A 485 -27.57 35.66 13.07
N THR A 486 -26.37 36.14 13.39
CA THR A 486 -25.12 35.63 12.83
C THR A 486 -24.74 34.38 13.60
N GLN A 487 -24.86 33.20 12.97
CA GLN A 487 -24.32 31.96 13.55
C GLN A 487 -22.88 31.75 13.05
N ILE A 488 -21.96 31.67 14.01
CA ILE A 488 -20.53 31.40 13.80
C ILE A 488 -20.33 29.88 13.64
N ILE A 489 -19.71 29.44 12.55
CA ILE A 489 -19.39 28.02 12.35
C ILE A 489 -17.95 27.71 12.77
N TYR A 490 -17.80 26.75 13.69
CA TYR A 490 -16.51 26.22 14.11
C TYR A 490 -16.14 24.95 13.33
N LEU A 491 -15.12 25.03 12.48
CA LEU A 491 -14.69 23.91 11.64
C LEU A 491 -13.63 23.04 12.35
N LEU A 492 -13.89 21.74 12.52
CA LEU A 492 -12.95 20.81 13.17
C LEU A 492 -12.00 20.13 12.15
N PRO A 493 -10.77 19.75 12.54
CA PRO A 493 -9.84 18.98 11.70
C PRO A 493 -10.41 17.65 11.21
N TYR A 494 -11.01 16.89 12.12
CA TYR A 494 -11.71 15.63 11.84
C TYR A 494 -13.14 15.72 12.35
N ARG A 495 -14.03 15.03 11.64
CA ARG A 495 -15.48 15.10 11.87
C ARG A 495 -15.94 13.98 12.78
N PHE A 496 -15.92 14.25 14.09
CA PHE A 496 -16.45 13.34 15.09
C PHE A 496 -17.76 13.88 15.64
N HIS A 497 -18.74 12.99 15.86
CA HIS A 497 -19.93 13.38 16.59
C HIS A 497 -19.59 13.69 18.06
N LEU A 498 -19.87 14.91 18.50
CA LEU A 498 -19.64 15.36 19.87
C LEU A 498 -20.94 15.29 20.67
N PHE A 499 -20.85 14.83 21.92
CA PHE A 499 -21.99 14.78 22.84
C PHE A 499 -22.37 16.15 23.45
N TYR A 500 -21.66 17.21 23.08
CA TYR A 500 -21.90 18.58 23.51
C TYR A 500 -21.79 19.55 22.32
N ALA A 501 -22.49 20.68 22.37
CA ALA A 501 -22.47 21.69 21.33
C ALA A 501 -21.21 22.59 21.43
N ILE A 502 -20.63 22.95 20.28
CA ILE A 502 -19.55 23.93 20.20
C ILE A 502 -20.19 25.31 20.00
N GLU A 503 -20.44 26.01 21.10
CA GLU A 503 -21.06 27.33 21.08
C GLU A 503 -20.02 28.45 21.27
N ASN A 504 -18.91 28.16 21.94
CA ASN A 504 -17.90 29.14 22.34
C ASN A 504 -16.49 28.78 21.83
N ILE A 505 -15.63 29.79 21.68
CA ILE A 505 -14.21 29.62 21.32
C ILE A 505 -13.44 28.74 22.33
N HIS A 506 -13.81 28.79 23.61
CA HIS A 506 -13.23 27.93 24.64
C HIS A 506 -13.54 26.45 24.41
N THR A 507 -14.80 26.12 24.12
CA THR A 507 -15.21 24.74 23.81
C THR A 507 -14.59 24.24 22.51
N TYR A 508 -14.41 25.13 21.52
CA TYR A 508 -13.72 24.81 20.28
C TYR A 508 -12.24 24.49 20.52
N THR A 509 -11.50 25.35 21.23
CA THR A 509 -10.06 25.15 21.49
C THR A 509 -9.79 23.89 22.31
N ILE A 510 -10.61 23.58 23.33
CA ILE A 510 -10.51 22.33 24.09
C ILE A 510 -10.71 21.11 23.18
N THR A 511 -11.74 21.13 22.34
CA THR A 511 -12.04 20.03 21.40
C THR A 511 -10.92 19.86 20.38
N TYR A 512 -10.38 20.96 19.87
CA TYR A 512 -9.29 20.97 18.91
C TYR A 512 -8.01 20.35 19.50
N VAL A 513 -7.65 20.69 20.75
CA VAL A 513 -6.51 20.11 21.48
C VAL A 513 -6.77 18.64 21.80
N TRP A 514 -7.99 18.27 22.21
CA TRP A 514 -8.36 16.89 22.48
C TRP A 514 -8.23 15.99 21.26
N GLN A 515 -8.43 16.51 20.04
CA GLN A 515 -8.22 15.77 18.80
C GLN A 515 -6.74 15.61 18.44
N MET A 516 -5.78 16.41 18.96
CA MET A 516 -4.37 16.36 18.50
C MET A 516 -3.68 14.98 18.60
N PRO A 517 -3.86 14.17 19.65
CA PRO A 517 -3.27 12.83 19.72
C PRO A 517 -3.70 11.92 18.56
N PHE A 518 -4.88 12.17 17.98
CA PHE A 518 -5.36 11.41 16.84
C PHE A 518 -4.52 11.63 15.59
N ALA A 519 -4.00 12.85 15.33
CA ALA A 519 -3.06 13.13 14.23
C ALA A 519 -1.87 12.17 14.22
N PHE A 520 -1.34 11.94 15.42
CA PHE A 520 -0.19 11.09 15.63
C PHE A 520 -0.55 9.64 15.38
N ILE A 521 -1.66 9.16 15.96
CA ILE A 521 -2.11 7.79 15.79
C ILE A 521 -2.51 7.52 14.34
N SER A 522 -3.07 8.52 13.62
CA SER A 522 -3.43 8.39 12.21
C SER A 522 -2.23 8.31 11.28
N ALA A 523 -1.25 9.21 11.45
CA ALA A 523 -0.02 9.19 10.67
C ALA A 523 0.80 7.89 10.91
N PHE A 524 1.02 7.53 12.17
CA PHE A 524 1.84 6.37 12.50
C PHE A 524 1.08 5.06 12.24
N GLY A 525 -0.21 4.99 12.58
CA GLY A 525 -1.05 3.82 12.34
C GLY A 525 -1.16 3.44 10.87
N GLN A 526 -1.24 4.45 9.98
CA GLN A 526 -1.21 4.23 8.54
C GLN A 526 0.17 3.74 8.07
N SER A 527 1.25 4.46 8.38
CA SER A 527 2.59 4.18 7.82
C SER A 527 3.25 2.91 8.37
N THR A 528 2.88 2.45 9.57
CA THR A 528 3.59 1.36 10.26
C THR A 528 3.57 0.05 9.49
N ALA A 529 2.39 -0.41 9.04
CA ALA A 529 2.25 -1.68 8.32
C ALA A 529 2.94 -1.64 6.95
N ASP A 530 2.83 -0.52 6.23
CA ASP A 530 3.40 -0.36 4.90
C ASP A 530 4.94 -0.37 4.95
N CYS A 531 5.52 0.40 5.87
CA CYS A 531 6.96 0.52 6.02
C CYS A 531 7.64 -0.81 6.37
N ILE A 532 7.08 -1.59 7.31
CA ILE A 532 7.65 -2.88 7.69
C ILE A 532 7.49 -3.90 6.57
N MET A 533 6.34 -3.92 5.88
CA MET A 533 6.11 -4.80 4.73
C MET A 533 7.10 -4.52 3.60
N ILE A 534 7.26 -3.25 3.20
CA ILE A 534 8.21 -2.84 2.16
C ILE A 534 9.63 -3.29 2.53
N THR A 535 10.02 -3.10 3.79
CA THR A 535 11.36 -3.45 4.28
C THR A 535 11.60 -4.96 4.22
N LEU A 536 10.65 -5.77 4.70
CA LEU A 536 10.78 -7.23 4.72
C LEU A 536 10.68 -7.85 3.32
N VAL A 537 9.84 -7.32 2.43
CA VAL A 537 9.74 -7.82 1.06
C VAL A 537 11.02 -7.51 0.29
N PHE A 538 11.54 -6.29 0.37
CA PHE A 538 12.83 -5.97 -0.27
C PHE A 538 14.01 -6.72 0.33
N HIS A 539 13.96 -7.07 1.61
CA HIS A 539 14.92 -7.99 2.21
C HIS A 539 14.92 -9.34 1.50
N ILE A 540 13.75 -9.95 1.31
CA ILE A 540 13.61 -11.22 0.58
C ILE A 540 14.06 -11.07 -0.86
N CYS A 541 13.70 -9.99 -1.57
CA CYS A 541 14.17 -9.74 -2.94
C CYS A 541 15.71 -9.68 -3.00
N GLY A 542 16.33 -8.96 -2.06
CA GLY A 542 17.78 -8.88 -1.94
C GLY A 542 18.41 -10.26 -1.71
N GLN A 543 17.88 -11.05 -0.79
CA GLN A 543 18.40 -12.39 -0.52
C GLN A 543 18.16 -13.38 -1.67
N MET A 544 17.03 -13.27 -2.39
CA MET A 544 16.76 -14.08 -3.59
C MET A 544 17.75 -13.74 -4.72
N SER A 545 18.09 -12.45 -4.88
CA SER A 545 19.09 -12.02 -5.85
C SER A 545 20.49 -12.53 -5.52
N VAL A 546 20.88 -12.51 -4.23
CA VAL A 546 22.14 -13.11 -3.75
C VAL A 546 22.13 -14.62 -3.95
N LEU A 547 21.01 -15.29 -3.68
CA LEU A 547 20.84 -16.71 -3.93
C LEU A 547 21.02 -17.05 -5.42
N ALA A 548 20.43 -16.27 -6.33
CA ALA A 548 20.60 -16.45 -7.77
C ALA A 548 22.07 -16.30 -8.21
N LEU A 549 22.79 -15.30 -7.68
CA LEU A 549 24.24 -15.14 -7.91
C LEU A 549 25.04 -16.36 -7.43
N ARG A 550 24.71 -16.90 -6.25
CA ARG A 550 25.36 -18.11 -5.72
C ARG A 550 25.12 -19.33 -6.57
N ILE A 551 23.90 -19.50 -7.08
CA ILE A 551 23.54 -20.63 -7.95
C ILE A 551 24.32 -20.57 -9.26
N ASN A 552 24.43 -19.39 -9.87
CA ASN A 552 25.19 -19.20 -11.11
C ASN A 552 26.68 -19.48 -10.95
N ASN A 553 27.22 -19.19 -9.76
CA ASN A 553 28.65 -19.32 -9.44
C ASN A 553 28.99 -20.60 -8.66
N ILE A 554 28.15 -21.65 -8.70
CA ILE A 554 28.47 -22.94 -8.08
C ILE A 554 29.71 -23.53 -8.77
N ASP A 555 30.74 -23.83 -7.99
CA ASP A 555 31.95 -24.47 -8.50
C ASP A 555 31.66 -25.94 -8.85
N THR A 556 31.95 -26.31 -10.09
CA THR A 556 31.69 -27.65 -10.64
C THR A 556 32.94 -28.50 -10.74
N GLU A 557 34.11 -27.93 -10.44
CA GLU A 557 35.41 -28.61 -10.54
C GLU A 557 35.75 -29.43 -9.28
N VAL A 558 35.07 -29.17 -8.16
CA VAL A 558 35.27 -29.90 -6.89
C VAL A 558 34.46 -31.20 -6.90
N CYS A 559 35.13 -32.34 -6.68
CA CYS A 559 34.54 -33.69 -6.70
C CYS A 559 33.34 -33.93 -5.74
N ASP A 560 33.02 -33.00 -4.83
CA ASP A 560 31.83 -33.05 -3.97
C ASP A 560 31.21 -31.65 -3.75
N CYS A 561 30.41 -31.17 -4.71
CA CYS A 561 29.60 -29.94 -4.58
C CYS A 561 28.31 -30.11 -3.75
N GLY A 562 28.11 -31.28 -3.10
CA GLY A 562 26.93 -31.58 -2.28
C GLY A 562 26.67 -30.62 -1.11
N PRO A 563 27.69 -30.18 -0.34
CA PRO A 563 27.50 -29.24 0.78
C PRO A 563 27.02 -27.87 0.33
N GLU A 564 27.58 -27.32 -0.76
CA GLU A 564 27.19 -26.02 -1.30
C GLU A 564 25.76 -26.05 -1.86
N MET A 565 25.41 -27.12 -2.58
CA MET A 565 24.05 -27.34 -3.07
C MET A 565 23.04 -27.41 -1.92
N ARG A 566 23.37 -28.14 -0.84
CA ARG A 566 22.51 -28.23 0.35
C ARG A 566 22.32 -26.87 1.01
N HIS A 567 23.36 -26.05 1.07
CA HIS A 567 23.29 -24.69 1.62
C HIS A 567 22.38 -23.78 0.77
N VAL A 568 22.55 -23.78 -0.56
CA VAL A 568 21.69 -23.05 -1.51
C VAL A 568 20.22 -23.47 -1.37
N MET A 569 19.95 -24.78 -1.28
CA MET A 569 18.59 -25.29 -1.08
C MET A 569 17.99 -24.85 0.25
N PHE A 570 18.77 -24.91 1.34
CA PHE A 570 18.34 -24.44 2.65
C PHE A 570 17.98 -22.95 2.61
N MET A 571 18.82 -22.13 1.98
CA MET A 571 18.56 -20.70 1.79
C MET A 571 17.29 -20.45 0.98
N HIS A 572 17.08 -21.16 -0.13
CA HIS A 572 15.86 -21.05 -0.94
C HIS A 572 14.60 -21.40 -0.12
N VAL A 573 14.62 -22.51 0.62
CA VAL A 573 13.49 -22.95 1.45
C VAL A 573 13.22 -21.95 2.58
N ARG A 574 14.27 -21.40 3.21
CA ARG A 574 14.17 -20.34 4.23
C ARG A 574 13.46 -19.10 3.68
N LEU A 575 13.90 -18.58 2.53
CA LEU A 575 13.31 -17.38 1.91
C LEU A 575 11.86 -17.60 1.47
N LEU A 576 11.54 -18.78 0.95
CA LEU A 576 10.16 -19.15 0.63
C LEU A 576 9.27 -19.21 1.87
N ARG A 577 9.79 -19.67 3.01
CA ARG A 577 9.07 -19.69 4.29
C ARG A 577 8.79 -18.27 4.77
N MET A 578 9.80 -17.41 4.83
CA MET A 578 9.66 -16.00 5.21
C MET A 578 8.63 -15.30 4.31
N GLY A 579 8.71 -15.52 3.00
CA GLY A 579 7.77 -14.96 2.02
C GLY A 579 6.33 -15.39 2.22
N LYS A 580 6.10 -16.69 2.52
CA LYS A 580 4.76 -17.20 2.84
C LYS A 580 4.19 -16.56 4.11
N ILE A 581 5.02 -16.38 5.15
CA ILE A 581 4.60 -15.74 6.41
C ILE A 581 4.20 -14.28 6.16
N ILE A 582 5.04 -13.50 5.47
CA ILE A 582 4.74 -12.11 5.11
C ILE A 582 3.46 -12.03 4.26
N GLY A 583 3.34 -12.87 3.24
CA GLY A 583 2.16 -12.91 2.38
C GLY A 583 0.87 -13.18 3.17
N LYS A 584 0.92 -14.09 4.14
CA LYS A 584 -0.21 -14.39 5.04
C LYS A 584 -0.52 -13.22 5.97
N ALA A 585 0.51 -12.64 6.60
CA ALA A 585 0.36 -11.56 7.59
C ALA A 585 -0.24 -10.28 6.99
N PHE A 586 0.19 -9.91 5.77
CA PHE A 586 -0.24 -8.67 5.11
C PHE A 586 -1.37 -8.86 4.08
N SER A 587 -1.86 -10.08 3.85
CA SER A 587 -2.91 -10.37 2.87
C SER A 587 -4.19 -9.52 3.08
N ALA A 588 -4.66 -9.41 4.33
CA ALA A 588 -5.84 -8.60 4.64
C ALA A 588 -5.58 -7.09 4.50
N THR A 589 -4.39 -6.64 4.87
CA THR A 589 -3.96 -5.24 4.71
C THR A 589 -3.90 -4.83 3.25
N LEU A 590 -3.33 -5.68 2.40
CA LEU A 590 -3.27 -5.46 0.95
C LEU A 590 -4.67 -5.41 0.32
N LEU A 591 -5.60 -6.27 0.75
CA LEU A 591 -6.98 -6.24 0.28
C LEU A 591 -7.70 -4.95 0.69
N ALA A 592 -7.61 -4.58 1.97
CA ALA A 592 -8.19 -3.33 2.47
C ALA A 592 -7.60 -2.10 1.76
N HIS A 593 -6.30 -2.13 1.46
CA HIS A 593 -5.64 -1.09 0.69
C HIS A 593 -6.16 -1.02 -0.75
N LEU A 594 -6.27 -2.16 -1.43
CA LEU A 594 -6.78 -2.23 -2.81
C LEU A 594 -8.19 -1.63 -2.92
N LEU A 595 -9.11 -2.11 -2.09
CA LEU A 595 -10.51 -1.64 -2.09
C LEU A 595 -10.59 -0.17 -1.69
N GLY A 596 -9.98 0.22 -0.57
CA GLY A 596 -10.07 1.61 -0.13
C GLY A 596 -9.33 2.58 -1.05
N ALA A 597 -8.22 2.21 -1.69
CA ALA A 597 -7.56 3.08 -2.68
C ALA A 597 -8.45 3.34 -3.91
N THR A 598 -9.15 2.31 -4.40
CA THR A 598 -10.11 2.49 -5.51
C THR A 598 -11.20 3.49 -5.15
N CYS A 599 -11.84 3.31 -3.98
CA CYS A 599 -12.89 4.20 -3.49
C CYS A 599 -12.36 5.60 -3.20
N LEU A 600 -11.25 5.74 -2.45
CA LEU A 600 -10.68 7.03 -2.05
C LEU A 600 -10.28 7.88 -3.26
N VAL A 601 -9.60 7.30 -4.26
CA VAL A 601 -9.23 8.05 -5.48
C VAL A 601 -10.49 8.56 -6.21
N SER A 602 -11.54 7.74 -6.28
CA SER A 602 -12.79 8.15 -6.93
C SER A 602 -13.54 9.24 -6.15
N ILE A 603 -13.65 9.10 -4.82
CA ILE A 603 -14.37 10.05 -3.94
C ILE A 603 -13.60 11.37 -3.84
N LEU A 604 -12.29 11.33 -3.61
CA LEU A 604 -11.44 12.52 -3.56
C LEU A 604 -11.41 13.23 -4.91
N GLY A 605 -11.37 12.47 -6.02
CA GLY A 605 -11.50 13.03 -7.36
C GLY A 605 -12.83 13.76 -7.55
N TYR A 606 -13.94 13.17 -7.08
CA TYR A 606 -15.25 13.80 -7.13
C TYR A 606 -15.28 15.08 -6.28
N GLN A 607 -14.81 15.02 -5.03
CA GLN A 607 -14.73 16.16 -4.13
C GLN A 607 -13.90 17.31 -4.71
N MET A 608 -12.76 17.00 -5.33
CA MET A 608 -11.92 17.98 -6.00
C MET A 608 -12.69 18.69 -7.13
N LEU A 609 -13.37 17.92 -7.98
CA LEU A 609 -14.12 18.44 -9.12
C LEU A 609 -15.36 19.26 -8.70
N THR A 610 -16.08 18.84 -7.67
CA THR A 610 -17.23 19.59 -7.17
C THR A 610 -16.82 20.90 -6.53
N ASN A 611 -15.72 20.91 -5.78
CA ASN A 611 -15.25 22.12 -5.13
C ASN A 611 -14.66 23.12 -6.14
N LEU A 612 -13.96 22.63 -7.18
CA LEU A 612 -13.55 23.45 -8.33
C LEU A 612 -14.75 24.13 -9.02
N SER A 613 -15.89 23.44 -9.12
CA SER A 613 -17.09 24.01 -9.75
C SER A 613 -17.77 25.12 -8.93
N LYS A 614 -17.54 25.19 -7.61
CA LYS A 614 -18.18 26.17 -6.71
C LYS A 614 -17.49 27.55 -6.71
N GLY A 615 -16.21 27.65 -7.11
CA GLY A 615 -15.54 28.93 -7.40
C GLY A 615 -15.30 29.89 -6.22
N GLU A 616 -15.46 29.47 -4.97
CA GLU A 616 -15.29 30.32 -3.77
C GLU A 616 -13.82 30.42 -3.31
N THR A 617 -13.42 31.56 -2.72
CA THR A 617 -12.03 31.86 -2.31
C THR A 617 -11.47 30.93 -1.21
N GLY A 618 -12.33 30.40 -0.33
CA GLY A 618 -11.96 29.43 0.71
C GLY A 618 -11.71 27.99 0.22
N VAL A 619 -11.81 27.73 -1.09
CA VAL A 619 -11.72 26.38 -1.68
C VAL A 619 -10.28 25.90 -1.88
N VAL A 620 -9.31 26.82 -2.05
CA VAL A 620 -7.91 26.46 -2.38
C VAL A 620 -7.25 25.54 -1.33
N PRO A 621 -7.33 25.80 0.00
CA PRO A 621 -6.76 24.91 1.00
C PRO A 621 -7.38 23.51 0.97
N LEU A 622 -8.69 23.42 0.66
CA LEU A 622 -9.42 22.16 0.56
C LEU A 622 -8.96 21.34 -0.65
N LEU A 623 -8.73 21.98 -1.81
CA LEU A 623 -8.20 21.33 -3.01
C LEU A 623 -6.78 20.81 -2.81
N VAL A 624 -5.93 21.61 -2.17
CA VAL A 624 -4.55 21.20 -1.84
C VAL A 624 -4.56 19.97 -0.91
N LYS A 625 -5.43 19.96 0.12
CA LYS A 625 -5.62 18.80 1.00
C LYS A 625 -5.99 17.54 0.20
N PHE A 626 -6.99 17.64 -0.68
CA PHE A 626 -7.43 16.49 -1.49
C PHE A 626 -6.35 16.00 -2.46
N PHE A 627 -5.61 16.91 -3.08
CA PHE A 627 -4.51 16.55 -3.98
C PHE A 627 -3.38 15.81 -3.24
N ILE A 628 -2.96 16.34 -2.08
CA ILE A 628 -1.98 15.68 -1.20
C ILE A 628 -2.45 14.27 -0.82
N PHE A 629 -3.73 14.14 -0.48
CA PHE A 629 -4.26 12.84 -0.06
C PHE A 629 -4.35 11.84 -1.23
N ILE A 630 -4.80 12.26 -2.42
CA ILE A 630 -4.77 11.42 -3.63
C ILE A 630 -3.34 10.97 -3.92
N PHE A 631 -2.38 11.90 -3.88
CA PHE A 631 -0.97 11.58 -4.11
C PHE A 631 -0.46 10.56 -3.09
N LEU A 632 -0.78 10.71 -1.81
CA LEU A 632 -0.40 9.75 -0.78
C LEU A 632 -0.98 8.35 -1.06
N VAL A 633 -2.27 8.26 -1.38
CA VAL A 633 -2.93 6.97 -1.66
C VAL A 633 -2.28 6.28 -2.86
N LEU A 634 -1.99 7.03 -3.92
CA LEU A 634 -1.32 6.52 -5.12
C LEU A 634 0.14 6.14 -4.85
N LEU A 635 0.86 6.91 -4.03
CA LEU A 635 2.24 6.60 -3.63
C LEU A 635 2.30 5.26 -2.88
N ILE A 636 1.41 5.05 -1.89
CA ILE A 636 1.33 3.79 -1.14
C ILE A 636 1.00 2.63 -2.08
N LEU A 637 0.01 2.79 -2.97
CA LEU A 637 -0.35 1.76 -3.94
C LEU A 637 0.81 1.44 -4.89
N TYR A 638 1.49 2.45 -5.42
CA TYR A 638 2.66 2.30 -6.28
C TYR A 638 3.79 1.55 -5.57
N ALA A 639 4.07 1.88 -4.30
CA ALA A 639 5.07 1.19 -3.51
C ALA A 639 4.73 -0.30 -3.33
N HIS A 640 3.47 -0.63 -2.99
CA HIS A 640 3.02 -2.02 -2.84
C HIS A 640 3.08 -2.81 -4.15
N CYS A 641 2.71 -2.20 -5.28
CA CYS A 641 2.83 -2.83 -6.59
C CYS A 641 4.29 -3.05 -6.98
N THR A 642 5.17 -2.09 -6.69
CA THR A 642 6.60 -2.16 -6.99
C THR A 642 7.30 -3.26 -6.19
N ILE A 643 7.02 -3.39 -4.88
CA ILE A 643 7.60 -4.47 -4.09
C ILE A 643 7.08 -5.84 -4.55
N GLY A 644 5.81 -5.94 -4.92
CA GLY A 644 5.21 -7.17 -5.45
C GLY A 644 5.84 -7.61 -6.77
N GLU A 645 6.04 -6.66 -7.71
CA GLU A 645 6.70 -6.90 -8.99
C GLU A 645 8.16 -7.36 -8.82
N ASN A 646 8.91 -6.68 -7.94
CA ASN A 646 10.29 -7.08 -7.65
C ASN A 646 10.36 -8.47 -7.01
N LEU A 647 9.42 -8.81 -6.12
CA LEU A 647 9.38 -10.13 -5.47
C LEU A 647 9.11 -11.24 -6.50
N LEU A 648 8.17 -11.01 -7.41
CA LEU A 648 7.83 -11.93 -8.50
C LEU A 648 9.03 -12.13 -9.42
N THR A 649 9.69 -11.03 -9.81
CA THR A 649 10.86 -11.03 -10.69
C THR A 649 12.05 -11.74 -10.07
N GLU A 650 12.44 -11.39 -8.84
CA GLU A 650 13.58 -12.00 -8.17
C GLU A 650 13.34 -13.48 -7.84
N SER A 651 12.10 -13.85 -7.50
CA SER A 651 11.77 -15.26 -7.30
C SER A 651 11.81 -16.06 -8.61
N ALA A 652 11.49 -15.46 -9.76
CA ALA A 652 11.59 -16.11 -11.06
C ALA A 652 13.05 -16.28 -11.52
N LYS A 653 13.92 -15.28 -11.25
CA LYS A 653 15.36 -15.34 -11.54
C LYS A 653 16.07 -16.52 -10.88
N VAL A 654 15.62 -16.97 -9.71
CA VAL A 654 16.18 -18.17 -9.06
C VAL A 654 16.00 -19.41 -9.95
N CYS A 655 14.90 -19.51 -10.70
CA CYS A 655 14.67 -20.61 -11.64
C CYS A 655 15.64 -20.57 -12.82
N GLU A 656 15.82 -19.37 -13.38
CA GLU A 656 16.77 -19.14 -14.46
C GLU A 656 18.21 -19.45 -14.01
N ALA A 657 18.57 -19.06 -12.78
CA ALA A 657 19.88 -19.36 -12.22
C ALA A 657 20.14 -20.87 -12.10
N PHE A 658 19.15 -21.64 -11.62
CA PHE A 658 19.29 -23.10 -11.56
C PHE A 658 19.44 -23.74 -12.94
N TYR A 659 18.85 -23.16 -13.98
CA TYR A 659 19.02 -23.63 -15.35
C TYR A 659 20.40 -23.28 -15.93
N ASN A 660 20.89 -22.07 -15.64
CA ASN A 660 22.16 -21.54 -16.17
C ASN A 660 23.41 -22.08 -15.46
N CYS A 661 23.27 -22.73 -14.29
CA CYS A 661 24.40 -23.39 -13.65
C CYS A 661 24.93 -24.55 -14.51
N ARG A 662 26.20 -24.92 -14.38
CA ARG A 662 26.85 -26.00 -15.16
C ARG A 662 26.43 -27.40 -14.70
N TRP A 663 25.12 -27.67 -14.65
CA TRP A 663 24.54 -28.88 -14.08
C TRP A 663 24.93 -30.16 -14.83
N TYR A 664 25.33 -30.06 -16.10
CA TYR A 664 25.78 -31.17 -16.94
C TYR A 664 27.17 -31.69 -16.56
N ASP A 665 27.98 -30.88 -15.89
CA ASP A 665 29.30 -31.26 -15.37
C ASP A 665 29.22 -31.81 -13.93
N MET A 666 28.03 -31.78 -13.31
CA MET A 666 27.83 -32.24 -11.93
C MET A 666 27.64 -33.75 -11.83
N SER A 667 27.88 -34.30 -10.64
CA SER A 667 27.53 -35.69 -10.33
C SER A 667 26.03 -35.98 -10.58
N LYS A 668 25.71 -37.21 -11.00
CA LYS A 668 24.33 -37.63 -11.29
C LYS A 668 23.35 -37.39 -10.14
N ASN A 669 23.82 -37.46 -8.89
CA ASN A 669 22.99 -37.19 -7.71
C ASN A 669 22.68 -35.68 -7.58
N ASN A 670 23.67 -34.82 -7.79
CA ASN A 670 23.51 -33.37 -7.69
C ASN A 670 22.66 -32.81 -8.86
N ALA A 671 22.89 -33.28 -10.09
CA ALA A 671 22.09 -32.93 -11.26
C ALA A 671 20.60 -33.31 -11.09
N ARG A 672 20.30 -34.45 -10.45
CA ARG A 672 18.91 -34.85 -10.14
C ARG A 672 18.23 -33.95 -9.13
N MET A 673 18.96 -33.43 -8.14
CA MET A 673 18.42 -32.50 -7.13
C MET A 673 18.03 -31.16 -7.76
N LEU A 674 18.82 -30.68 -8.72
CA LEU A 674 18.54 -29.44 -9.46
C LEU A 674 17.23 -29.47 -10.25
N ILE A 675 16.83 -30.62 -10.80
CA ILE A 675 15.53 -30.76 -11.50
C ILE A 675 14.37 -30.36 -10.58
N LEU A 676 14.43 -30.75 -9.31
CA LEU A 676 13.40 -30.42 -8.33
C LEU A 676 13.49 -28.96 -7.86
N CYS A 677 14.70 -28.41 -7.77
CA CYS A 677 14.90 -26.99 -7.51
C CYS A 677 14.29 -26.13 -8.63
N MET A 678 14.58 -26.47 -9.90
CA MET A 678 14.00 -25.82 -11.09
C MET A 678 12.48 -25.94 -11.10
N ALA A 679 11.94 -27.15 -10.90
CA ALA A 679 10.50 -27.36 -10.86
C ALA A 679 9.81 -26.56 -9.74
N ARG A 680 10.48 -26.36 -8.59
CA ARG A 680 9.96 -25.53 -7.50
C ARG A 680 10.05 -24.04 -7.84
N SER A 681 11.17 -23.56 -8.36
CA SER A 681 11.38 -22.14 -8.65
C SER A 681 10.52 -21.62 -9.80
N GLN A 682 9.97 -22.51 -10.65
CA GLN A 682 8.94 -22.16 -11.64
C GLN A 682 7.68 -21.54 -11.02
N LYS A 683 7.43 -21.75 -9.72
CA LYS A 683 6.37 -21.05 -8.98
C LYS A 683 6.96 -19.87 -8.20
N PRO A 684 6.89 -18.64 -8.73
CA PRO A 684 7.44 -17.47 -8.07
C PRO A 684 6.67 -17.13 -6.79
N LEU A 685 7.38 -16.54 -5.84
CA LEU A 685 6.78 -15.92 -4.67
C LEU A 685 6.09 -14.61 -5.10
N CYS A 686 4.83 -14.45 -4.71
CA CYS A 686 4.02 -13.28 -5.02
C CYS A 686 3.22 -12.82 -3.79
N LEU A 687 2.90 -11.53 -3.74
CA LEU A 687 2.01 -10.96 -2.74
C LEU A 687 0.58 -10.98 -3.26
N ILE A 688 -0.33 -11.62 -2.51
CA ILE A 688 -1.73 -11.77 -2.91
C ILE A 688 -2.63 -11.05 -1.90
N ALA A 689 -3.50 -10.18 -2.40
CA ALA A 689 -4.44 -9.39 -1.62
C ALA A 689 -5.67 -10.21 -1.24
N GLY A 690 -5.78 -10.67 0.00
CA GLY A 690 -6.98 -11.39 0.46
C GLY A 690 -7.31 -12.67 -0.34
N LYS A 691 -6.32 -13.23 -1.04
CA LYS A 691 -6.47 -14.26 -2.10
C LYS A 691 -7.21 -13.81 -3.37
N PHE A 692 -7.57 -12.54 -3.50
CA PHE A 692 -8.25 -11.98 -4.67
C PHE A 692 -7.30 -11.75 -5.83
N THR A 693 -6.34 -10.84 -5.67
CA THR A 693 -5.49 -10.37 -6.77
C THR A 693 -4.02 -10.34 -6.37
N MET A 694 -3.13 -10.58 -7.32
CA MET A 694 -1.68 -10.46 -7.11
C MET A 694 -1.25 -9.00 -7.22
N PHE A 695 -0.56 -8.47 -6.22
CA PHE A 695 0.00 -7.11 -6.29
C PHE A 695 1.18 -7.06 -7.27
N CYS A 696 0.99 -6.36 -8.38
CA CYS A 696 1.96 -6.17 -9.46
C CYS A 696 1.68 -4.85 -10.20
N LEU A 697 2.57 -4.40 -11.10
CA LEU A 697 2.38 -3.09 -11.75
C LEU A 697 1.08 -2.98 -12.58
N SER A 698 0.56 -4.09 -13.11
CA SER A 698 -0.74 -4.09 -13.80
C SER A 698 -1.90 -3.76 -12.85
N THR A 699 -1.86 -4.18 -11.57
CA THR A 699 -2.91 -3.86 -10.60
C THR A 699 -3.05 -2.36 -10.33
N LEU A 700 -1.96 -1.60 -10.39
CA LEU A 700 -2.01 -0.14 -10.31
C LEU A 700 -2.87 0.45 -11.43
N THR A 701 -2.68 -0.04 -12.66
CA THR A 701 -3.45 0.43 -13.81
C THR A 701 -4.92 0.05 -13.72
N ASP A 702 -5.22 -1.14 -13.19
CA ASP A 702 -6.59 -1.59 -12.94
C ASP A 702 -7.29 -0.74 -11.89
N VAL A 703 -6.61 -0.43 -10.78
CA VAL A 703 -7.14 0.46 -9.74
C VAL A 703 -7.48 1.82 -10.35
N LEU A 704 -6.56 2.45 -11.08
CA LEU A 704 -6.81 3.74 -11.71
C LEU A 704 -8.01 3.71 -12.68
N LYS A 705 -8.12 2.68 -13.53
CA LYS A 705 -9.26 2.51 -14.44
C LYS A 705 -10.58 2.39 -13.67
N THR A 706 -10.62 1.54 -12.63
CA THR A 706 -11.82 1.35 -11.81
C THR A 706 -12.22 2.61 -11.06
N SER A 707 -11.25 3.34 -10.48
CA SER A 707 -11.50 4.63 -9.82
C SER A 707 -12.09 5.68 -10.77
N MET A 708 -11.63 5.73 -12.03
CA MET A 708 -12.19 6.64 -13.04
C MET A 708 -13.61 6.24 -13.46
N GLY A 709 -13.90 4.93 -13.52
CA GLY A 709 -15.25 4.41 -13.68
C GLY A 709 -16.18 4.87 -12.56
N TYR A 710 -15.78 4.66 -11.30
CA TYR A 710 -16.55 5.13 -10.14
C TYR A 710 -16.71 6.65 -10.07
N LEU A 711 -15.68 7.41 -10.41
CA LEU A 711 -15.75 8.87 -10.50
C LEU A 711 -16.81 9.31 -11.52
N SER A 712 -16.88 8.63 -12.66
CA SER A 712 -17.87 8.91 -13.71
C SER A 712 -19.30 8.62 -13.22
N VAL A 713 -19.48 7.53 -12.46
CA VAL A 713 -20.76 7.22 -11.79
C VAL A 713 -21.11 8.30 -10.76
N LEU A 714 -20.19 8.70 -9.88
CA LEU A 714 -20.45 9.74 -8.87
C LEU A 714 -20.82 11.09 -9.49
N ARG A 715 -20.14 11.47 -10.58
CA ARG A 715 -20.45 12.70 -11.35
C ARG A 715 -21.86 12.69 -11.90
N THR A 716 -22.27 11.57 -12.47
CA THR A 716 -23.60 11.43 -13.06
C THR A 716 -24.67 11.36 -11.98
N VAL A 717 -24.43 10.72 -10.82
CA VAL A 717 -25.41 10.72 -9.70
C VAL A 717 -25.74 12.16 -9.24
N ARG A 718 -24.77 13.08 -9.21
CA ARG A 718 -25.00 14.48 -8.84
C ARG A 718 -25.94 15.24 -9.80
N SER A 719 -25.97 14.89 -11.10
CA SER A 719 -26.78 15.64 -12.08
C SER A 719 -28.29 15.43 -11.91
N HIS A 720 -28.69 14.37 -11.21
CA HIS A 720 -30.05 14.18 -10.72
C HIS A 720 -30.09 14.67 -9.27
N LYS A 721 -30.93 15.67 -8.98
CA LYS A 721 -31.12 16.18 -7.62
C LYS A 721 -31.72 15.07 -6.75
N LEU A 722 -30.88 14.26 -6.09
CA LEU A 722 -31.34 13.35 -5.04
C LEU A 722 -32.10 14.17 -4.00
N PHE A 723 -33.39 13.91 -3.86
CA PHE A 723 -34.16 14.40 -2.72
C PHE A 723 -33.49 13.89 -1.42
N PRO A 724 -33.47 14.67 -0.33
CA PRO A 724 -32.75 14.29 0.86
C PRO A 724 -33.33 13.01 1.46
N ILE A 725 -32.46 12.02 1.68
CA ILE A 725 -32.70 10.74 2.39
C ILE A 725 -33.30 10.94 3.80
N ARG A 726 -33.47 12.21 4.25
CA ARG A 726 -34.18 12.64 5.44
C ARG A 726 -35.46 11.81 5.64
N THR A 727 -36.33 11.68 4.65
CA THR A 727 -37.63 11.00 4.78
C THR A 727 -37.56 9.50 5.07
N ILE A 728 -36.44 8.83 4.72
CA ILE A 728 -36.30 7.37 4.84
C ILE A 728 -35.92 6.94 6.26
N LEU A 729 -35.17 7.78 6.98
CA LEU A 729 -34.76 7.52 8.37
C LEU A 729 -35.43 8.45 9.38
N THR A 730 -36.07 9.55 8.95
CA THR A 730 -36.98 10.34 9.79
C THR A 730 -38.37 9.70 9.86
N ASN A 731 -38.47 8.39 10.02
CA ASN A 731 -39.64 7.89 10.70
C ASN A 731 -39.47 8.32 12.17
N TYR A 732 -40.33 9.24 12.60
CA TYR A 732 -40.33 9.90 13.93
C TYR A 732 -40.25 8.89 15.10
N TYR A 733 -40.58 7.62 14.83
CA TYR A 733 -40.44 6.47 15.70
C TYR A 733 -39.01 6.11 16.08
N LEU A 734 -38.02 6.13 15.17
CA LEU A 734 -36.63 5.73 15.53
C LEU A 734 -35.95 6.78 16.41
N ARG A 735 -36.14 8.07 16.10
CA ARG A 735 -35.58 9.16 16.93
C ARG A 735 -36.21 9.18 18.33
N SER A 736 -37.49 8.87 18.46
CA SER A 736 -38.19 8.70 19.75
C SER A 736 -37.76 7.41 20.46
N PHE A 737 -37.61 6.29 19.74
CA PHE A 737 -37.22 4.99 20.29
C PHE A 737 -35.80 5.02 20.87
N TRP A 738 -34.86 5.67 20.18
CA TRP A 738 -33.48 5.81 20.67
C TRP A 738 -33.34 6.87 21.76
N LYS A 739 -34.08 7.99 21.69
CA LYS A 739 -34.01 9.05 22.72
C LYS A 739 -34.71 8.67 24.03
N LYS A 740 -35.73 7.81 23.98
CA LYS A 740 -36.52 7.40 25.16
C LYS A 740 -35.96 6.16 25.88
N ASN A 741 -35.19 5.31 25.20
CA ASN A 741 -34.61 4.11 25.81
C ASN A 741 -33.19 4.31 26.38
N PHE A 742 -32.47 5.37 26.01
CA PHE A 742 -31.09 5.58 26.48
C PHE A 742 -30.98 6.08 27.93
N TYR A 743 -32.05 6.62 28.51
CA TYR A 743 -32.08 7.05 29.92
C TYR A 743 -32.56 5.96 30.91
N LYS A 744 -32.93 4.76 30.42
CA LYS A 744 -33.54 3.72 31.27
C LYS A 744 -32.82 2.36 31.27
N TYR A 745 -31.69 2.23 30.58
CA TYR A 745 -30.84 1.04 30.64
C TYR A 745 -29.38 1.42 30.94
N ASN A 746 -29.14 1.92 32.16
CA ASN A 746 -27.83 1.79 32.80
C ASN A 746 -27.65 0.33 33.24
N HIS A 747 -27.46 -0.58 32.28
CA HIS A 747 -26.81 -1.88 32.40
C HIS A 747 -26.83 -2.57 31.02
N MET A 748 -25.82 -2.25 30.20
CA MET A 748 -25.40 -3.03 29.02
C MET A 748 -24.09 -3.78 29.36
N PRO A 749 -23.75 -4.90 28.69
CA PRO A 749 -23.57 -6.18 29.33
C PRO A 749 -22.10 -6.66 29.30
N LYS A 750 -21.75 -7.44 30.33
CA LYS A 750 -20.56 -8.29 30.44
C LYS A 750 -20.50 -9.44 29.41
N ILE A 751 -20.72 -9.19 28.11
CA ILE A 751 -20.80 -10.27 27.10
C ILE A 751 -19.79 -10.16 25.95
N PHE A 752 -18.96 -9.11 25.88
CA PHE A 752 -17.92 -9.00 24.83
C PHE A 752 -16.47 -9.14 25.30
N LEU A 753 -16.24 -9.63 26.52
CA LEU A 753 -14.89 -9.74 27.11
C LEU A 753 -14.60 -11.12 27.73
N GLN A 754 -15.14 -12.17 27.11
CA GLN A 754 -14.85 -13.55 27.53
C GLN A 754 -14.72 -14.52 26.35
N ILE A 755 -14.09 -14.07 25.26
CA ILE A 755 -13.51 -14.96 24.25
C ILE A 755 -12.15 -14.37 23.84
N SER A 756 -11.21 -14.34 24.79
CA SER A 756 -9.79 -14.36 24.48
C SER A 756 -9.13 -15.42 25.37
N VAL A 757 -8.63 -16.45 24.70
CA VAL A 757 -7.47 -17.26 25.09
C VAL A 757 -7.42 -17.71 26.55
N THR A 758 -8.01 -18.86 26.83
CA THR A 758 -7.42 -19.79 27.80
C THR A 758 -7.06 -21.08 27.07
N ASN A 759 -5.76 -21.30 26.93
CA ASN A 759 -5.18 -22.59 26.58
C ASN A 759 -5.81 -23.67 27.44
N ASN A 760 -6.45 -24.68 26.83
CA ASN A 760 -6.52 -26.01 27.43
C ASN A 760 -6.92 -27.09 26.42
N GLN A 761 -5.95 -27.95 26.14
CA GLN A 761 -6.00 -29.13 25.28
C GLN A 761 -7.04 -30.17 25.72
N TYR A 762 -7.55 -30.06 26.96
CA TYR A 762 -8.54 -30.96 27.54
C TYR A 762 -10.01 -30.65 27.19
N PHE A 763 -10.38 -29.38 26.94
CA PHE A 763 -11.77 -29.02 26.58
C PHE A 763 -12.11 -29.36 25.12
N CYS A 764 -11.08 -29.46 24.25
CA CYS A 764 -11.24 -29.89 22.87
C CYS A 764 -11.66 -31.35 22.75
N ASN A 765 -11.16 -32.25 23.61
CA ASN A 765 -11.48 -33.68 23.52
C ASN A 765 -12.97 -33.99 23.81
N ILE A 766 -13.59 -33.27 24.75
CA ILE A 766 -15.02 -33.44 25.07
C ILE A 766 -15.93 -32.85 23.97
N ILE A 767 -15.48 -31.79 23.28
CA ILE A 767 -16.22 -31.19 22.16
C ILE A 767 -16.09 -32.01 20.86
N LEU A 768 -14.97 -32.71 20.65
CA LEU A 768 -14.76 -33.54 19.45
C LEU A 768 -15.60 -34.82 19.45
N GLN A 769 -15.79 -35.47 20.60
CA GLN A 769 -16.58 -36.71 20.67
C GLN A 769 -18.09 -36.47 20.40
N ASN A 770 -18.60 -35.27 20.72
CA ASN A 770 -19.97 -34.84 20.40
C ASN A 770 -20.14 -34.30 18.96
N LYS A 771 -19.07 -34.20 18.15
CA LYS A 771 -19.09 -33.65 16.77
C LYS A 771 -19.27 -34.70 15.67
N ILE A 772 -18.94 -35.97 15.94
CA ILE A 772 -19.02 -37.07 14.96
C ILE A 772 -20.47 -37.33 14.48
N ASN A 773 -21.45 -37.20 15.38
CA ASN A 773 -22.87 -37.37 15.04
C ASN A 773 -23.50 -36.17 14.28
N ARG A 774 -22.76 -35.10 13.94
CA ARG A 774 -23.33 -33.81 13.46
C ARG A 774 -23.09 -33.44 11.99
N ILE A 775 -22.40 -34.28 11.21
CA ILE A 775 -22.09 -34.02 9.78
C ILE A 775 -23.13 -34.64 8.84
N GLU A 776 -23.58 -35.88 9.11
CA GLU A 776 -24.68 -36.50 8.35
C GLU A 776 -25.94 -35.62 8.36
N ASP A 777 -26.14 -34.85 9.44
CA ASP A 777 -27.20 -33.86 9.60
C ASP A 777 -27.34 -32.90 8.40
N LEU A 778 -26.24 -32.50 7.75
CA LEU A 778 -26.30 -31.55 6.63
C LEU A 778 -26.96 -32.17 5.40
N PHE A 779 -26.51 -33.36 4.99
CA PHE A 779 -27.14 -34.09 3.88
C PHE A 779 -28.56 -34.52 4.23
N VAL A 780 -28.83 -34.88 5.49
CA VAL A 780 -30.19 -35.20 5.97
C VAL A 780 -31.09 -33.97 5.92
N HIS A 781 -30.58 -32.79 6.28
CA HIS A 781 -31.34 -31.53 6.21
C HIS A 781 -31.68 -31.16 4.77
N LEU A 782 -30.71 -31.21 3.85
CA LEU A 782 -30.96 -31.00 2.42
C LEU A 782 -31.90 -32.06 1.83
N GLU A 783 -31.72 -33.33 2.20
CA GLU A 783 -32.61 -34.41 1.80
C GLU A 783 -34.05 -34.15 2.25
N ARG A 784 -34.28 -33.66 3.48
CA ARG A 784 -35.61 -33.27 3.96
C ARG A 784 -36.21 -32.15 3.13
N ILE A 785 -35.45 -31.08 2.86
CA ILE A 785 -35.90 -29.95 2.05
C ILE A 785 -36.31 -30.42 0.64
N PHE A 786 -35.44 -31.16 -0.06
CA PHE A 786 -35.72 -31.64 -1.42
C PHE A 786 -36.79 -32.73 -1.48
N SER A 787 -36.99 -33.52 -0.42
CA SER A 787 -38.00 -34.58 -0.39
C SER A 787 -39.44 -34.06 -0.28
N ILE A 788 -39.64 -32.83 0.19
CA ILE A 788 -40.96 -32.18 0.23
C ILE A 788 -41.54 -32.09 -1.19
N GLY A 789 -40.74 -31.60 -2.15
CA GLY A 789 -41.10 -31.45 -3.56
C GLY A 789 -40.76 -32.67 -4.44
N GLY A 790 -40.26 -33.76 -3.86
CA GLY A 790 -39.87 -34.96 -4.60
C GLY A 790 -38.63 -34.81 -5.49
N ILE A 791 -37.80 -33.80 -5.23
CA ILE A 791 -36.63 -33.42 -6.04
C ILE A 791 -35.42 -34.32 -5.74
N TRP A 792 -35.32 -34.83 -4.50
CA TRP A 792 -34.15 -35.58 -4.06
C TRP A 792 -33.85 -36.80 -4.95
N SER A 793 -32.59 -36.96 -5.36
CA SER A 793 -32.18 -37.96 -6.35
C SER A 793 -32.31 -39.42 -5.86
N PHE A 794 -32.23 -39.66 -4.54
CA PHE A 794 -32.36 -41.00 -3.94
C PHE A 794 -33.78 -41.40 -3.56
N LYS A 795 -34.67 -40.43 -3.23
CA LYS A 795 -36.07 -40.69 -2.84
C LYS A 795 -37.01 -40.09 -3.87
N GLN A 796 -37.18 -40.82 -4.95
CA GLN A 796 -37.93 -40.40 -6.12
C GLN A 796 -39.44 -40.51 -5.87
N THR A 797 -40.14 -39.38 -5.73
CA THR A 797 -41.60 -39.35 -5.64
C THR A 797 -42.18 -38.64 -6.87
N TYR A 798 -42.49 -39.42 -7.91
CA TYR A 798 -42.96 -38.89 -9.20
C TYR A 798 -44.20 -38.00 -9.07
N ILE A 799 -45.14 -38.37 -8.19
CA ILE A 799 -46.39 -37.61 -7.99
C ILE A 799 -46.10 -36.21 -7.41
N ARG A 800 -45.28 -36.12 -6.36
CA ARG A 800 -44.93 -34.83 -5.72
C ARG A 800 -44.15 -33.94 -6.68
N PHE A 801 -43.16 -34.52 -7.36
CA PHE A 801 -42.37 -33.79 -8.34
C PHE A 801 -43.23 -33.28 -9.51
N ALA A 802 -44.14 -34.11 -10.03
CA ALA A 802 -45.07 -33.70 -11.10
C ALA A 802 -45.95 -32.52 -10.67
N ILE A 803 -46.51 -32.55 -9.45
CA ILE A 803 -47.34 -31.47 -8.92
C ILE A 803 -46.54 -30.17 -8.77
N TYR A 804 -45.37 -30.22 -8.14
CA TYR A 804 -44.56 -29.02 -7.90
C TYR A 804 -43.97 -28.46 -9.20
N ILE A 805 -43.50 -29.31 -10.12
CA ILE A 805 -42.97 -28.85 -11.39
C ILE A 805 -44.08 -28.27 -12.27
N SER A 806 -45.29 -28.88 -12.29
CA SER A 806 -46.42 -28.32 -13.05
C SER A 806 -46.87 -26.97 -12.48
N TYR A 807 -46.94 -26.84 -11.15
CA TYR A 807 -47.22 -25.58 -10.49
C TYR A 807 -46.16 -24.52 -10.85
N PHE A 808 -44.88 -24.90 -10.80
CA PHE A 808 -43.81 -23.95 -11.10
C PHE A 808 -43.78 -23.55 -12.59
N THR A 809 -44.07 -24.47 -13.51
CA THR A 809 -44.24 -24.13 -14.93
C THR A 809 -45.41 -23.18 -15.16
N LEU A 810 -46.53 -23.36 -14.46
CA LEU A 810 -47.67 -22.44 -14.55
C LEU A 810 -47.31 -21.05 -14.03
N TYR A 811 -46.57 -20.97 -12.93
CA TYR A 811 -46.03 -19.70 -12.43
C TYR A 811 -45.12 -19.02 -13.46
N LEU A 812 -44.17 -19.74 -14.06
CA LEU A 812 -43.28 -19.19 -15.08
C LEU A 812 -44.07 -18.68 -16.29
N ILE A 813 -45.10 -19.40 -16.73
CA ILE A 813 -45.99 -18.93 -17.81
C ILE A 813 -46.61 -17.59 -17.44
N MET A 814 -47.23 -17.47 -16.25
CA MET A 814 -47.85 -16.22 -15.78
C MET A 814 -46.84 -15.06 -15.63
N ALA A 815 -45.60 -15.36 -15.26
CA ALA A 815 -44.55 -14.37 -15.08
C ALA A 815 -44.00 -13.87 -16.44
N TYR A 816 -43.79 -14.77 -17.40
CA TYR A 816 -43.37 -14.42 -18.77
C TYR A 816 -44.48 -13.72 -19.56
N THR A 817 -45.76 -14.02 -19.32
CA THR A 817 -46.87 -13.25 -19.91
C THR A 817 -46.90 -11.83 -19.38
N ASP A 818 -46.70 -11.61 -18.08
CA ASP A 818 -46.56 -10.24 -17.54
C ASP A 818 -45.34 -9.52 -18.11
N PHE A 819 -44.24 -10.23 -18.36
CA PHE A 819 -43.06 -9.64 -18.98
C PHE A 819 -43.36 -9.17 -20.41
N TYR A 820 -44.15 -9.96 -21.15
CA TYR A 820 -44.62 -9.60 -22.48
C TYR A 820 -45.57 -8.39 -22.44
N ASP A 821 -46.46 -8.31 -21.45
CA ASP A 821 -47.38 -7.17 -21.30
C ASP A 821 -46.66 -5.90 -20.85
N ALA A 822 -45.62 -6.04 -20.04
CA ALA A 822 -44.76 -4.94 -19.62
C ALA A 822 -43.90 -4.38 -20.77
N PHE A 823 -43.85 -5.07 -21.92
CA PHE A 823 -42.99 -4.71 -23.04
C PHE A 823 -43.35 -3.32 -23.59
N GLY A 824 -42.37 -2.42 -23.59
CA GLY A 824 -42.56 -1.00 -23.94
C GLY A 824 -42.53 -0.05 -22.74
N ASN A 825 -42.72 -0.55 -21.50
CA ASN A 825 -42.46 0.21 -20.27
C ASN A 825 -41.21 -0.34 -19.57
N LEU A 826 -40.10 0.39 -19.74
CA LEU A 826 -38.79 -0.02 -19.24
C LEU A 826 -38.76 -0.30 -17.73
N GLU A 827 -39.43 0.53 -16.93
CA GLU A 827 -39.45 0.37 -15.48
C GLU A 827 -40.13 -0.95 -15.08
N LEU A 828 -41.29 -1.23 -15.69
CA LEU A 828 -42.04 -2.45 -15.45
C LEU A 828 -41.30 -3.70 -15.95
N MET A 829 -40.63 -3.60 -17.10
CA MET A 829 -39.78 -4.67 -17.64
C MET A 829 -38.62 -5.00 -16.71
N VAL A 830 -37.94 -3.99 -16.18
CA VAL A 830 -36.83 -4.15 -15.22
C VAL A 830 -37.31 -4.86 -13.95
N MET A 831 -38.46 -4.45 -13.41
CA MET A 831 -39.06 -5.05 -12.23
C MET A 831 -39.39 -6.53 -12.43
N ASN A 832 -39.95 -6.88 -13.58
CA ASN A 832 -40.33 -8.25 -13.91
C ASN A 832 -39.11 -9.12 -14.21
N LEU A 833 -38.15 -8.61 -14.98
CA LEU A 833 -36.99 -9.35 -15.47
C LEU A 833 -36.10 -9.90 -14.35
N VAL A 834 -35.96 -9.16 -13.23
CA VAL A 834 -35.19 -9.62 -12.07
C VAL A 834 -35.81 -10.86 -11.42
N GLU A 835 -37.13 -10.84 -11.20
CA GLU A 835 -37.86 -11.95 -10.58
C GLU A 835 -37.94 -13.16 -11.52
N THR A 836 -38.27 -12.95 -12.79
CA THR A 836 -38.37 -14.04 -13.79
C THR A 836 -37.04 -14.73 -14.04
N MET A 837 -35.93 -13.97 -14.15
CA MET A 837 -34.60 -14.54 -14.30
C MET A 837 -34.22 -15.38 -13.07
N ALA A 838 -34.45 -14.87 -11.85
CA ALA A 838 -34.21 -15.61 -10.61
C ALA A 838 -34.93 -16.97 -10.61
N TYR A 839 -36.22 -16.99 -10.92
CA TYR A 839 -37.01 -18.22 -10.93
C TYR A 839 -36.66 -19.15 -12.10
N SER A 840 -36.30 -18.63 -13.28
CA SER A 840 -35.83 -19.46 -14.40
C SER A 840 -34.56 -20.25 -14.05
N MET A 841 -33.58 -19.62 -13.37
CA MET A 841 -32.38 -20.29 -12.85
C MET A 841 -32.76 -21.38 -11.84
N THR A 842 -33.68 -21.08 -10.90
CA THR A 842 -34.11 -22.07 -9.91
C THR A 842 -34.77 -23.31 -10.54
N PHE A 843 -35.52 -23.12 -11.64
CA PHE A 843 -36.18 -24.21 -12.36
C PHE A 843 -35.16 -25.17 -12.98
N LEU A 844 -34.16 -24.64 -13.69
CA LEU A 844 -33.09 -25.42 -14.30
C LEU A 844 -32.28 -26.19 -13.24
N LEU A 845 -31.99 -25.54 -12.10
CA LEU A 845 -31.26 -26.13 -11.00
C LEU A 845 -32.00 -27.30 -10.33
N MET A 846 -33.30 -27.14 -10.07
CA MET A 846 -34.14 -28.20 -9.52
C MET A 846 -34.26 -29.39 -10.48
N TRP A 847 -34.38 -29.13 -11.79
CA TRP A 847 -34.42 -30.17 -12.81
C TRP A 847 -33.13 -30.99 -12.85
N LEU A 848 -31.96 -30.36 -12.77
CA LEU A 848 -30.69 -31.07 -12.79
C LEU A 848 -30.47 -31.94 -11.55
N ILE A 849 -30.79 -31.44 -10.35
CA ILE A 849 -30.64 -32.23 -9.10
C ILE A 849 -31.46 -33.51 -9.18
N ARG A 850 -32.65 -33.42 -9.78
CA ARG A 850 -33.55 -34.55 -9.96
C ARG A 850 -33.01 -35.57 -10.97
N CYS A 851 -32.53 -35.09 -12.12
CA CYS A 851 -32.24 -35.92 -13.29
C CYS A 851 -30.78 -36.38 -13.41
N SER A 852 -29.85 -35.80 -12.64
CA SER A 852 -28.42 -36.12 -12.76
C SER A 852 -28.05 -37.45 -12.09
N ASN A 853 -27.77 -38.46 -12.93
CA ASN A 853 -27.22 -39.75 -12.49
C ASN A 853 -25.80 -39.62 -11.91
N LEU A 854 -24.99 -38.71 -12.47
CA LEU A 854 -23.63 -38.46 -12.02
C LEU A 854 -23.61 -37.85 -10.61
N LEU A 855 -24.52 -36.92 -10.32
CA LEU A 855 -24.72 -36.34 -8.98
C LEU A 855 -25.10 -37.43 -7.96
N LYS A 856 -26.01 -38.33 -8.33
CA LYS A 856 -26.42 -39.45 -7.47
C LYS A 856 -25.23 -40.36 -7.14
N LEU A 857 -24.40 -40.69 -8.13
CA LEU A 857 -23.19 -41.49 -7.91
C LEU A 857 -22.19 -40.75 -7.01
N LEU A 858 -21.96 -39.46 -7.24
CA LEU A 858 -21.07 -38.63 -6.44
C LEU A 858 -21.50 -38.58 -4.97
N ILE A 859 -22.78 -38.28 -4.70
CA ILE A 859 -23.31 -38.24 -3.32
C ILE A 859 -23.22 -39.61 -2.67
N HIS A 860 -23.44 -40.70 -3.41
CA HIS A 860 -23.31 -42.06 -2.87
C HIS A 860 -21.87 -42.35 -2.43
N VAL A 861 -20.88 -42.03 -3.27
CA VAL A 861 -19.45 -42.21 -2.93
C VAL A 861 -19.08 -41.37 -1.71
N ILE A 862 -19.53 -40.11 -1.64
CA ILE A 862 -19.24 -39.23 -0.50
C ILE A 862 -19.89 -39.72 0.79
N LYS A 863 -21.17 -40.13 0.75
CA LYS A 863 -21.85 -40.69 1.93
C LYS A 863 -21.13 -41.95 2.43
N LYS A 864 -20.74 -42.84 1.53
CA LYS A 864 -19.96 -44.04 1.88
C LYS A 864 -18.62 -43.66 2.53
N ASP A 865 -17.92 -42.68 1.96
CA ASP A 865 -16.63 -42.19 2.46
C ASP A 865 -16.69 -41.51 3.81
N MET A 866 -17.84 -40.91 4.16
CA MET A 866 -18.07 -40.32 5.47
C MET A 866 -18.27 -41.40 6.54
N VAL A 867 -19.03 -42.46 6.22
CA VAL A 867 -19.34 -43.55 7.16
C VAL A 867 -18.14 -44.46 7.39
N GLU A 868 -17.44 -44.85 6.33
CA GLU A 868 -16.33 -45.82 6.40
C GLU A 868 -14.98 -45.16 6.77
N ARG A 869 -14.98 -43.87 7.12
CA ARG A 869 -13.76 -43.09 7.31
C ARG A 869 -12.94 -43.55 8.52
N LYS A 870 -11.66 -43.81 8.29
CA LYS A 870 -10.66 -44.03 9.35
C LYS A 870 -9.63 -42.90 9.31
N PHE A 871 -9.64 -42.06 10.34
CA PHE A 871 -8.59 -41.07 10.57
C PHE A 871 -7.40 -41.75 11.26
N GLU A 872 -6.20 -41.42 10.82
CA GLU A 872 -4.98 -42.02 11.39
C GLU A 872 -4.55 -41.28 12.66
N ASN A 873 -4.74 -39.96 12.67
CA ASN A 873 -4.36 -39.07 13.76
C ASN A 873 -5.49 -38.06 14.06
N PHE A 874 -5.51 -37.57 15.29
CA PHE A 874 -6.39 -36.48 15.73
C PHE A 874 -6.28 -35.21 14.86
N GLU A 875 -5.10 -34.95 14.30
CA GLU A 875 -4.87 -33.82 13.42
C GLU A 875 -5.62 -33.94 12.07
N GLU A 876 -5.67 -35.14 11.48
CA GLU A 876 -6.47 -35.38 10.26
C GLU A 876 -7.95 -35.15 10.51
N GLU A 877 -8.40 -35.64 11.67
CA GLU A 877 -9.77 -35.48 12.15
C GLU A 877 -10.10 -33.99 12.29
N ARG A 878 -9.26 -33.22 12.99
CA ARG A 878 -9.42 -31.78 13.17
C ARG A 878 -9.50 -31.01 11.84
N ILE A 879 -8.61 -31.33 10.89
CA ILE A 879 -8.57 -30.69 9.56
C ILE A 879 -9.88 -30.92 8.82
N TYR A 880 -10.35 -32.17 8.75
CA TYR A 880 -11.59 -32.52 8.07
C TYR A 880 -12.81 -31.83 8.67
N TYR A 881 -12.92 -31.84 10.00
CA TYR A 881 -14.04 -31.20 10.70
C TYR A 881 -14.07 -29.68 10.51
N ASN A 882 -12.93 -29.03 10.32
CA ASN A 882 -12.88 -27.59 10.08
C ASN A 882 -13.58 -27.21 8.76
N TYR A 883 -13.30 -27.92 7.66
CA TYR A 883 -13.95 -27.67 6.38
C TYR A 883 -15.46 -27.94 6.43
N ASN A 884 -15.87 -29.02 7.10
CA ASN A 884 -17.29 -29.32 7.30
C ASN A 884 -17.99 -28.29 8.20
N PHE A 885 -17.30 -27.77 9.21
CA PHE A 885 -17.84 -26.72 10.08
C PHE A 885 -18.07 -25.41 9.31
N ILE A 886 -17.13 -25.02 8.45
CA ILE A 886 -17.27 -23.85 7.57
C ILE A 886 -18.48 -24.03 6.63
N SER A 887 -18.58 -25.20 5.99
CA SER A 887 -19.71 -25.54 5.13
C SER A 887 -21.05 -25.52 5.88
N LYS A 888 -21.07 -25.95 7.14
CA LYS A 888 -22.26 -25.91 8.02
C LYS A 888 -22.71 -24.48 8.30
N ILE A 889 -21.80 -23.61 8.75
CA ILE A 889 -22.12 -22.19 9.02
C ILE A 889 -22.68 -21.53 7.76
N PHE A 890 -22.03 -21.73 6.61
CA PHE A 890 -22.50 -21.19 5.35
C PHE A 890 -23.91 -21.69 5.00
N SER A 891 -24.15 -23.00 5.11
CA SER A 891 -25.44 -23.61 4.74
C SER A 891 -26.59 -23.12 5.63
N TYR A 892 -26.42 -23.11 6.96
CA TYR A 892 -27.47 -22.61 7.85
C TYR A 892 -27.69 -21.11 7.70
N GLY A 893 -26.62 -20.32 7.64
CA GLY A 893 -26.72 -18.87 7.50
C GLY A 893 -27.41 -18.46 6.19
N SER A 894 -27.09 -19.13 5.09
CA SER A 894 -27.65 -18.82 3.78
C SER A 894 -29.12 -19.27 3.63
N ILE A 895 -29.50 -20.44 4.14
CA ILE A 895 -30.91 -20.88 4.18
C ILE A 895 -31.75 -19.93 5.05
N VAL A 896 -31.26 -19.51 6.22
CA VAL A 896 -31.95 -18.53 7.08
C VAL A 896 -32.04 -17.17 6.39
N GLY A 897 -30.97 -16.73 5.73
CA GLY A 897 -30.97 -15.49 4.93
C GLY A 897 -32.01 -15.53 3.80
N MET A 898 -32.11 -16.64 3.07
CA MET A 898 -33.12 -16.83 2.03
C MET A 898 -34.54 -16.82 2.63
N PHE A 899 -34.74 -17.44 3.78
CA PHE A 899 -36.03 -17.44 4.45
C PHE A 899 -36.47 -16.02 4.86
N ILE A 900 -35.56 -15.22 5.42
CA ILE A 900 -35.81 -13.83 5.80
C ILE A 900 -36.15 -12.98 4.55
N THR A 901 -35.35 -13.09 3.49
CA THR A 901 -35.55 -12.29 2.26
C THR A 901 -36.88 -12.60 1.58
N VAL A 902 -37.26 -13.87 1.51
CA VAL A 902 -38.56 -14.28 0.96
C VAL A 902 -39.72 -13.81 1.83
N ILE A 903 -39.60 -13.85 3.15
CA ILE A 903 -40.61 -13.27 4.05
C ILE A 903 -40.76 -11.78 3.80
N LEU A 904 -39.66 -11.04 3.66
CA LEU A 904 -39.71 -9.60 3.39
C LEU A 904 -40.40 -9.29 2.05
N LEU A 905 -40.14 -10.10 1.00
CA LEU A 905 -40.83 -9.99 -0.29
C LEU A 905 -42.33 -10.26 -0.15
N TYR A 906 -42.71 -11.29 0.61
CA TYR A 906 -44.11 -11.66 0.79
C TYR A 906 -44.90 -10.65 1.64
N LEU A 907 -44.20 -9.95 2.56
CA LEU A 907 -44.77 -8.89 3.40
C LEU A 907 -44.83 -7.52 2.70
N ARG A 908 -44.12 -7.32 1.58
CA ARG A 908 -44.07 -6.05 0.83
C ARG A 908 -45.45 -5.49 0.48
N PRO A 909 -46.41 -6.26 -0.09
CA PRO A 909 -47.76 -5.75 -0.37
C PRO A 909 -48.54 -5.30 0.86
N LEU A 910 -48.31 -5.94 2.00
CA LEU A 910 -48.98 -5.62 3.25
C LEU A 910 -48.49 -4.28 3.82
N VAL A 911 -47.17 -4.02 3.71
CA VAL A 911 -46.59 -2.71 4.06
C VAL A 911 -47.13 -1.62 3.13
N TYR A 912 -47.22 -1.89 1.81
CA TYR A 912 -47.78 -0.95 0.83
C TYR A 912 -49.23 -0.57 1.16
N LEU A 913 -50.07 -1.55 1.49
CA LEU A 913 -51.46 -1.35 1.91
C LEU A 913 -51.56 -0.49 3.19
N LEU A 914 -50.69 -0.74 4.19
CA LEU A 914 -50.65 0.03 5.44
C LEU A 914 -50.24 1.49 5.22
N THR A 915 -49.36 1.76 4.23
CA THR A 915 -48.91 3.13 3.90
C THR A 915 -49.94 3.93 3.11
N ILE A 916 -50.71 3.29 2.22
CA ILE A 916 -51.72 3.98 1.38
C ILE A 916 -52.98 4.33 2.15
N ASN A 917 -53.37 3.52 3.16
CA ASN A 917 -54.52 3.80 4.02
C ASN A 917 -54.43 5.14 4.78
N GLN A 918 -53.27 5.79 4.79
CA GLN A 918 -53.09 7.14 5.35
C GLN A 918 -53.13 8.27 4.29
N ALA A 919 -52.98 7.97 2.99
CA ALA A 919 -52.73 8.97 1.95
C ALA A 919 -53.82 9.12 0.87
N SER A 920 -54.74 8.18 0.68
CA SER A 920 -55.82 8.35 -0.31
C SER A 920 -57.09 7.59 0.06
N ARG A 921 -58.19 8.32 0.29
CA ARG A 921 -59.53 7.77 0.50
C ARG A 921 -60.37 7.73 -0.79
N ASN A 922 -59.82 8.14 -1.95
CA ASN A 922 -60.60 8.46 -3.16
C ASN A 922 -60.12 7.88 -4.50
N ASN A 923 -59.05 7.07 -4.56
CA ASN A 923 -58.64 6.42 -5.82
C ASN A 923 -58.85 4.90 -5.75
N THR A 924 -59.25 4.30 -6.88
CA THR A 924 -59.45 2.86 -7.07
C THR A 924 -58.24 2.06 -6.57
N GLU A 925 -58.49 1.16 -5.61
CA GLU A 925 -57.47 0.33 -4.95
C GLU A 925 -56.76 -0.58 -5.97
N SER A 926 -55.49 -0.30 -6.28
CA SER A 926 -54.65 -1.24 -7.02
C SER A 926 -54.07 -2.28 -6.05
N PHE A 927 -54.55 -3.52 -6.15
CA PHE A 927 -54.04 -4.63 -5.36
C PHE A 927 -52.64 -5.02 -5.84
N MET A 928 -51.62 -4.79 -5.01
CA MET A 928 -50.24 -5.18 -5.29
C MET A 928 -50.00 -6.65 -4.90
N LEU A 929 -49.48 -7.49 -5.79
CA LEU A 929 -49.14 -8.89 -5.47
C LEU A 929 -47.72 -9.04 -4.91
N PRO A 930 -47.43 -10.10 -4.12
CA PRO A 930 -46.07 -10.42 -3.63
C PRO A 930 -45.03 -10.64 -4.72
N TYR A 931 -45.46 -11.27 -5.80
CA TYR A 931 -44.68 -11.55 -6.99
C TYR A 931 -45.41 -10.96 -8.18
N ARG A 932 -44.65 -10.41 -9.12
CA ARG A 932 -45.22 -9.80 -10.30
C ARG A 932 -45.58 -10.86 -11.34
N ILE A 933 -46.89 -11.04 -11.59
CA ILE A 933 -47.42 -12.03 -12.53
C ILE A 933 -48.70 -11.51 -13.20
N HIS A 934 -49.00 -12.03 -14.39
CA HIS A 934 -50.26 -11.80 -15.08
C HIS A 934 -51.18 -12.98 -14.78
N PRO A 935 -52.17 -12.82 -13.87
CA PRO A 935 -53.11 -13.89 -13.55
C PRO A 935 -54.04 -14.16 -14.74
N PHE A 936 -54.50 -15.40 -14.90
CA PHE A 936 -55.45 -15.78 -15.96
C PHE A 936 -56.87 -15.18 -15.79
N PHE A 937 -57.11 -14.43 -14.72
CA PHE A 937 -58.38 -13.79 -14.39
C PHE A 937 -58.14 -12.46 -13.68
N ASP A 938 -59.05 -11.50 -13.87
CA ASP A 938 -58.91 -10.15 -13.31
C ASP A 938 -59.04 -10.12 -11.79
N ILE A 939 -58.15 -9.38 -11.13
CA ILE A 939 -58.17 -9.15 -9.68
C ILE A 939 -59.02 -7.91 -9.40
N SER A 940 -60.34 -8.08 -9.43
CA SER A 940 -61.28 -6.97 -9.19
C SER A 940 -61.73 -6.87 -7.73
N ASN A 941 -61.69 -7.97 -6.98
CA ASN A 941 -62.25 -8.07 -5.63
C ASN A 941 -61.21 -8.50 -4.58
N THR A 942 -61.44 -8.15 -3.31
CA THR A 942 -60.61 -8.58 -2.17
C THR A 942 -60.53 -10.10 -2.03
N HIS A 943 -61.60 -10.83 -2.36
CA HIS A 943 -61.62 -12.30 -2.35
C HIS A 943 -60.69 -12.91 -3.41
N THR A 944 -60.71 -12.40 -4.64
CA THR A 944 -59.80 -12.85 -5.71
C THR A 944 -58.35 -12.52 -5.39
N TYR A 945 -58.10 -11.38 -4.72
CA TYR A 945 -56.78 -11.00 -4.24
C TYR A 945 -56.24 -11.96 -3.15
N ILE A 946 -57.04 -12.28 -2.12
CA ILE A 946 -56.64 -13.23 -1.06
C ILE A 946 -56.39 -14.62 -1.64
N LEU A 947 -57.23 -15.06 -2.59
CA LEU A 947 -57.04 -16.35 -3.26
C LEU A 947 -55.72 -16.39 -4.05
N MET A 948 -55.41 -15.34 -4.82
CA MET A 948 -54.13 -15.24 -5.53
C MET A 948 -52.93 -15.19 -4.58
N TYR A 949 -53.05 -14.45 -3.48
CA TYR A 949 -52.04 -14.40 -2.42
C TYR A 949 -51.75 -15.81 -1.87
N LEU A 950 -52.78 -16.59 -1.54
CA LEU A 950 -52.64 -17.98 -1.09
C LEU A 950 -52.07 -18.90 -2.18
N CYS A 951 -52.47 -18.72 -3.44
CA CYS A 951 -51.94 -19.48 -4.57
C CYS A 951 -50.44 -19.27 -4.76
N LEU A 952 -49.89 -18.09 -4.44
CA LEU A 952 -48.47 -17.76 -4.57
C LEU A 952 -47.60 -18.23 -3.40
N PHE A 953 -48.20 -18.56 -2.25
CA PHE A 953 -47.47 -19.01 -1.04
C PHE A 953 -46.47 -20.16 -1.28
N PRO A 954 -46.76 -21.19 -2.12
CA PRO A 954 -45.80 -22.26 -2.40
C PRO A 954 -44.51 -21.81 -3.11
N MET A 955 -44.45 -20.60 -3.69
CA MET A 955 -43.21 -20.08 -4.29
C MET A 955 -42.07 -19.92 -3.29
N ILE A 956 -42.40 -19.70 -2.01
CA ILE A 956 -41.43 -19.64 -0.91
C ILE A 956 -40.58 -20.92 -0.86
N TYR A 957 -41.21 -22.08 -1.11
CA TYR A 957 -40.51 -23.35 -1.13
C TYR A 957 -39.50 -23.45 -2.29
N CYS A 958 -39.82 -22.90 -3.47
CA CYS A 958 -38.92 -22.93 -4.64
C CYS A 958 -37.65 -22.10 -4.38
N SER A 959 -37.81 -20.93 -3.77
CA SER A 959 -36.70 -20.08 -3.31
C SER A 959 -35.79 -20.80 -2.30
N ILE A 960 -36.36 -21.50 -1.32
CA ILE A 960 -35.60 -22.29 -0.35
C ILE A 960 -34.88 -23.47 -1.04
N CYS A 961 -35.51 -24.10 -2.05
CA CYS A 961 -34.90 -25.18 -2.82
C CYS A 961 -33.67 -24.72 -3.61
N HIS A 962 -33.71 -23.51 -4.18
CA HIS A 962 -32.55 -22.94 -4.86
C HIS A 962 -31.38 -22.71 -3.90
N MET A 963 -31.63 -22.09 -2.73
CA MET A 963 -30.58 -21.93 -1.73
C MET A 963 -30.04 -23.27 -1.23
N ALA A 964 -30.91 -24.27 -1.03
CA ALA A 964 -30.51 -25.63 -0.66
C ALA A 964 -29.64 -26.30 -1.73
N ALA A 965 -29.88 -26.01 -3.01
CA ALA A 965 -29.10 -26.54 -4.12
C ALA A 965 -27.69 -25.95 -4.17
N ILE A 966 -27.56 -24.65 -3.90
CA ILE A 966 -26.27 -23.99 -3.76
C ILE A 966 -25.52 -24.54 -2.54
N CYS A 967 -26.21 -24.76 -1.41
CA CYS A 967 -25.61 -25.41 -0.24
C CYS A 967 -25.08 -26.81 -0.57
N LEU A 968 -25.79 -27.59 -1.41
CA LEU A 968 -25.32 -28.89 -1.87
C LEU A 968 -23.97 -28.77 -2.62
N ILE A 969 -23.85 -27.83 -3.56
CA ILE A 969 -22.59 -27.58 -4.28
C ILE A 969 -21.46 -27.24 -3.29
N VAL A 970 -21.72 -26.33 -2.35
CA VAL A 970 -20.75 -25.88 -1.34
C VAL A 970 -20.29 -27.04 -0.46
N ILE A 971 -21.21 -27.91 0.00
CA ILE A 971 -20.87 -29.11 0.78
C ILE A 971 -19.99 -30.07 -0.03
N LEU A 972 -20.31 -30.30 -1.30
CA LEU A 972 -19.52 -31.18 -2.17
C LEU A 972 -18.10 -30.64 -2.37
N VAL A 973 -17.96 -29.35 -2.65
CA VAL A 973 -16.65 -28.70 -2.82
C VAL A 973 -15.83 -28.76 -1.53
N PHE A 974 -16.44 -28.41 -0.38
CA PHE A 974 -15.72 -28.44 0.89
C PHE A 974 -15.33 -29.85 1.34
N HIS A 975 -16.13 -30.87 1.00
CA HIS A 975 -15.72 -32.26 1.19
C HIS A 975 -14.45 -32.56 0.39
N ILE A 976 -14.43 -32.24 -0.91
CA ILE A 976 -13.25 -32.42 -1.79
C ILE A 976 -12.03 -31.64 -1.26
N CYS A 977 -12.22 -30.40 -0.79
CA CYS A 977 -11.16 -29.60 -0.15
C CYS A 977 -10.64 -30.27 1.13
N GLY A 978 -11.54 -30.81 1.96
CA GLY A 978 -11.19 -31.61 3.13
C GLY A 978 -10.34 -32.81 2.75
N GLU A 979 -10.73 -33.57 1.72
CA GLU A 979 -9.95 -34.70 1.22
C GLU A 979 -8.55 -34.32 0.75
N LEU A 980 -8.44 -33.25 -0.06
CA LEU A 980 -7.17 -32.73 -0.54
C LEU A 980 -6.27 -32.28 0.61
N SER A 981 -6.84 -31.66 1.64
CA SER A 981 -6.08 -31.20 2.80
C SER A 981 -5.53 -32.36 3.65
N ILE A 982 -6.32 -33.42 3.84
CA ILE A 982 -5.87 -34.66 4.50
C ILE A 982 -4.79 -35.33 3.65
N LEU A 983 -4.99 -35.43 2.33
CA LEU A 983 -4.00 -35.97 1.41
C LEU A 983 -2.67 -35.22 1.53
N ALA A 984 -2.69 -33.88 1.52
CA ALA A 984 -1.51 -33.05 1.72
C ALA A 984 -0.84 -33.30 3.08
N TYR A 985 -1.61 -33.43 4.15
CA TYR A 985 -1.10 -33.75 5.49
C TYR A 985 -0.40 -35.13 5.51
N ARG A 986 -1.04 -36.17 4.95
CA ARG A 986 -0.48 -37.52 4.86
C ARG A 986 0.81 -37.58 4.07
N ILE A 987 0.91 -36.79 2.99
CA ILE A 987 2.12 -36.70 2.18
C ILE A 987 3.26 -36.02 2.94
N ARG A 988 3.01 -34.90 3.64
CA ARG A 988 4.05 -34.21 4.44
C ARG A 988 4.61 -35.08 5.56
N HIS A 989 3.79 -35.95 6.13
CA HIS A 989 4.12 -36.76 7.31
C HIS A 989 4.38 -38.24 6.98
N ILE A 990 4.88 -38.55 5.79
CA ILE A 990 5.42 -39.88 5.50
C ILE A 990 6.68 -40.07 6.37
N LYS A 991 6.56 -40.79 7.49
CA LYS A 991 7.66 -41.19 8.37
C LYS A 991 7.57 -42.69 8.60
N GLU A 992 8.42 -43.52 8.00
CA GLU A 992 8.48 -44.96 8.30
C GLU A 992 9.75 -45.64 7.77
N CYS A 993 10.22 -46.67 8.50
CA CYS A 993 11.56 -47.25 8.37
C CYS A 993 11.69 -48.48 7.42
N SER A 994 10.61 -49.01 6.83
CA SER A 994 10.67 -50.21 5.97
C SER A 994 10.20 -49.98 4.53
N GLN A 995 10.88 -50.56 3.54
CA GLN A 995 10.63 -50.33 2.11
C GLN A 995 9.24 -50.81 1.65
N THR A 996 8.72 -51.92 2.20
CA THR A 996 7.41 -52.47 1.83
C THR A 996 6.26 -51.59 2.33
N MET A 997 6.35 -51.07 3.56
CA MET A 997 5.34 -50.17 4.14
C MET A 997 5.25 -48.83 3.37
N ILE A 998 6.39 -48.29 2.93
CA ILE A 998 6.43 -47.07 2.11
C ILE A 998 5.70 -47.27 0.77
N VAL A 999 5.88 -48.42 0.11
CA VAL A 999 5.21 -48.71 -1.18
C VAL A 999 3.69 -48.81 -1.00
N ASP A 1000 3.24 -49.50 0.05
CA ASP A 1000 1.82 -49.61 0.36
C ASP A 1000 1.20 -48.25 0.72
N ARG A 1001 1.95 -47.40 1.43
CA ARG A 1001 1.57 -46.03 1.76
C ARG A 1001 1.40 -45.16 0.53
N ILE A 1002 2.37 -45.18 -0.40
CA ILE A 1002 2.29 -44.46 -1.68
C ILE A 1002 1.09 -44.96 -2.49
N ARG A 1003 0.84 -46.27 -2.53
CA ARG A 1003 -0.32 -46.84 -3.22
C ARG A 1003 -1.64 -46.31 -2.63
N SER A 1004 -1.74 -46.21 -1.32
CA SER A 1004 -2.90 -45.62 -0.63
C SER A 1004 -3.10 -44.14 -1.00
N ILE A 1005 -2.02 -43.35 -0.97
CA ILE A 1005 -2.01 -41.92 -1.36
C ILE A 1005 -2.47 -41.75 -2.82
N VAL A 1006 -1.96 -42.57 -3.75
CA VAL A 1006 -2.35 -42.51 -5.17
C VAL A 1006 -3.81 -42.85 -5.36
N ARG A 1007 -4.33 -43.90 -4.71
CA ARG A 1007 -5.76 -44.26 -4.79
C ARG A 1007 -6.65 -43.13 -4.26
N MET A 1008 -6.27 -42.52 -3.13
CA MET A 1008 -6.98 -41.38 -2.56
C MET A 1008 -6.96 -40.18 -3.53
N HIS A 1009 -5.80 -39.83 -4.08
CA HIS A 1009 -5.67 -38.72 -5.02
C HIS A 1009 -6.49 -38.92 -6.31
N LEU A 1010 -6.45 -40.12 -6.90
CA LEU A 1010 -7.24 -40.44 -8.09
C LEU A 1010 -8.74 -40.36 -7.83
N LYS A 1011 -9.19 -40.84 -6.66
CA LYS A 1011 -10.59 -40.75 -6.25
C LYS A 1011 -11.05 -39.30 -6.09
N ILE A 1012 -10.22 -38.46 -5.46
CA ILE A 1012 -10.50 -37.02 -5.29
C ILE A 1012 -10.61 -36.32 -6.65
N ILE A 1013 -9.68 -36.61 -7.57
CA ILE A 1013 -9.72 -36.08 -8.95
C ILE A 1013 -11.02 -36.48 -9.64
N TRP A 1014 -11.44 -37.75 -9.51
CA TRP A 1014 -12.70 -38.22 -10.07
C TRP A 1014 -13.91 -37.50 -9.45
N MET A 1015 -13.94 -37.30 -8.13
CA MET A 1015 -15.01 -36.57 -7.44
C MET A 1015 -15.10 -35.11 -7.93
N ALA A 1016 -13.97 -34.41 -8.01
CA ALA A 1016 -13.92 -33.03 -8.47
C ALA A 1016 -14.37 -32.87 -9.92
N ARG A 1017 -13.91 -33.74 -10.82
CA ARG A 1017 -14.34 -33.74 -12.23
C ARG A 1017 -15.82 -34.07 -12.37
N SER A 1018 -16.30 -35.07 -11.63
CA SER A 1018 -17.72 -35.45 -11.67
C SER A 1018 -18.64 -34.33 -11.19
N MET A 1019 -18.20 -33.58 -10.18
CA MET A 1019 -18.90 -32.39 -9.70
C MET A 1019 -18.91 -31.28 -10.75
N ASP A 1020 -17.76 -30.94 -11.34
CA ASP A 1020 -17.65 -29.91 -12.39
C ASP A 1020 -18.46 -30.30 -13.64
N ASP A 1021 -18.36 -31.55 -14.11
CA ASP A 1021 -19.16 -32.05 -15.24
C ASP A 1021 -20.68 -32.02 -14.95
N THR A 1022 -21.08 -32.16 -13.69
CA THR A 1022 -22.49 -32.08 -13.27
C THR A 1022 -23.01 -30.64 -13.27
N PHE A 1023 -22.23 -29.68 -12.76
CA PHE A 1023 -22.72 -28.33 -12.48
C PHE A 1023 -22.26 -27.26 -13.48
N ASN A 1024 -21.30 -27.52 -14.38
CA ASN A 1024 -20.69 -26.45 -15.20
C ASN A 1024 -21.69 -25.63 -16.05
N LEU A 1025 -22.73 -26.25 -16.63
CA LEU A 1025 -23.73 -25.52 -17.43
C LEU A 1025 -24.66 -24.70 -16.55
N ILE A 1026 -24.99 -25.22 -15.37
CA ILE A 1026 -25.79 -24.48 -14.39
C ILE A 1026 -25.01 -23.31 -13.83
N LEU A 1027 -23.75 -23.51 -13.50
CA LEU A 1027 -22.93 -22.42 -12.98
C LEU A 1027 -22.71 -21.34 -14.04
N LEU A 1028 -22.77 -21.68 -15.34
CA LEU A 1028 -22.83 -20.69 -16.41
C LEU A 1028 -24.14 -19.89 -16.39
N ASP A 1029 -25.27 -20.58 -16.26
CA ASP A 1029 -26.60 -19.95 -16.12
C ASP A 1029 -26.65 -19.03 -14.90
N GLU A 1030 -26.17 -19.50 -13.75
CA GLU A 1030 -26.03 -18.72 -12.51
C GLU A 1030 -25.10 -17.52 -12.65
N LEU A 1031 -24.00 -17.65 -13.39
CA LEU A 1031 -23.06 -16.55 -13.64
C LEU A 1031 -23.75 -15.45 -14.47
N VAL A 1032 -24.40 -15.82 -15.56
CA VAL A 1032 -25.06 -14.88 -16.48
C VAL A 1032 -26.27 -14.25 -15.78
N GLY A 1033 -27.15 -15.06 -15.19
CA GLY A 1033 -28.36 -14.59 -14.56
C GLY A 1033 -28.10 -13.70 -13.34
N ASN A 1034 -27.18 -14.06 -12.44
CA ASN A 1034 -26.84 -13.19 -11.30
C ASN A 1034 -26.15 -11.89 -11.74
N SER A 1035 -25.37 -11.90 -12.83
CA SER A 1035 -24.76 -10.68 -13.39
C SER A 1035 -25.81 -9.73 -13.95
N VAL A 1036 -26.82 -10.26 -14.66
CA VAL A 1036 -27.95 -9.49 -15.19
C VAL A 1036 -28.81 -8.93 -14.05
N VAL A 1037 -29.17 -9.77 -13.07
CA VAL A 1037 -29.92 -9.37 -11.87
C VAL A 1037 -29.20 -8.25 -11.13
N LEU A 1038 -27.89 -8.37 -10.93
CA LEU A 1038 -27.08 -7.35 -10.27
C LEU A 1038 -27.11 -6.02 -11.04
N ALA A 1039 -26.85 -6.04 -12.35
CA ALA A 1039 -26.81 -4.83 -13.18
C ALA A 1039 -28.17 -4.11 -13.19
N ILE A 1040 -29.25 -4.86 -13.38
CA ILE A 1040 -30.62 -4.32 -13.43
C ILE A 1040 -31.08 -3.81 -12.07
N SER A 1041 -30.78 -4.53 -10.97
CA SER A 1041 -31.15 -4.09 -9.62
C SER A 1041 -30.43 -2.80 -9.23
N LEU A 1042 -29.14 -2.69 -9.57
CA LEU A 1042 -28.38 -1.45 -9.35
C LEU A 1042 -28.93 -0.29 -10.20
N TYR A 1043 -29.32 -0.55 -11.46
CA TYR A 1043 -29.96 0.45 -12.31
C TYR A 1043 -31.27 0.96 -11.70
N TYR A 1044 -32.16 0.05 -11.30
CA TYR A 1044 -33.45 0.42 -10.70
C TYR A 1044 -33.27 1.28 -9.45
N VAL A 1045 -32.35 0.88 -8.56
CA VAL A 1045 -32.03 1.67 -7.36
C VAL A 1045 -31.57 3.06 -7.76
N ILE A 1046 -30.70 3.20 -8.75
CA ILE A 1046 -30.18 4.52 -9.16
C ILE A 1046 -31.28 5.42 -9.74
N MET A 1047 -32.20 4.88 -10.55
CA MET A 1047 -33.23 5.68 -11.22
C MET A 1047 -34.40 6.04 -10.30
N ASN A 1048 -34.75 5.19 -9.34
CA ASN A 1048 -35.95 5.34 -8.51
C ASN A 1048 -35.67 5.77 -7.06
N LEU A 1049 -34.46 6.28 -6.78
CA LEU A 1049 -34.12 6.91 -5.48
C LEU A 1049 -34.99 8.13 -5.14
N ASP A 1050 -35.65 8.74 -6.14
CA ASP A 1050 -36.45 9.96 -6.00
C ASP A 1050 -37.94 9.72 -5.66
N VAL A 1051 -38.45 8.48 -5.75
CA VAL A 1051 -39.88 8.14 -5.56
C VAL A 1051 -40.15 7.61 -4.15
N SER A 1052 -41.32 7.94 -3.59
CA SER A 1052 -41.81 7.61 -2.23
C SER A 1052 -41.96 6.11 -1.89
N GLU A 1053 -41.45 5.19 -2.73
CA GLU A 1053 -41.56 3.75 -2.56
C GLU A 1053 -40.30 3.12 -1.94
N ILE A 1054 -39.96 3.55 -0.72
CA ILE A 1054 -38.80 3.06 0.06
C ILE A 1054 -38.74 1.53 0.10
N ALA A 1055 -39.90 0.87 0.23
CA ALA A 1055 -39.99 -0.58 0.30
C ALA A 1055 -39.48 -1.28 -0.97
N THR A 1056 -39.72 -0.71 -2.16
CA THR A 1056 -39.31 -1.31 -3.44
C THR A 1056 -37.81 -1.12 -3.65
N CYS A 1057 -37.28 0.08 -3.42
CA CYS A 1057 -35.83 0.33 -3.44
C CYS A 1057 -35.05 -0.58 -2.46
N CYS A 1058 -35.56 -0.78 -1.24
CA CYS A 1058 -34.95 -1.73 -0.30
C CYS A 1058 -34.91 -3.16 -0.86
N THR A 1059 -35.97 -3.62 -1.53
CA THR A 1059 -36.01 -4.97 -2.11
C THR A 1059 -34.97 -5.17 -3.21
N PHE A 1060 -34.74 -4.18 -4.08
CA PHE A 1060 -33.69 -4.26 -5.11
C PHE A 1060 -32.28 -4.17 -4.54
N ILE A 1061 -32.08 -3.41 -3.46
CA ILE A 1061 -30.80 -3.42 -2.73
C ILE A 1061 -30.54 -4.84 -2.17
N PHE A 1062 -31.56 -5.49 -1.60
CA PHE A 1062 -31.43 -6.87 -1.13
C PHE A 1062 -31.13 -7.85 -2.29
N PHE A 1063 -31.80 -7.74 -3.44
CA PHE A 1063 -31.49 -8.57 -4.60
C PHE A 1063 -30.05 -8.36 -5.11
N ALA A 1064 -29.58 -7.12 -5.19
CA ALA A 1064 -28.21 -6.81 -5.57
C ALA A 1064 -27.20 -7.41 -4.58
N ILE A 1065 -27.45 -7.31 -3.26
CA ILE A 1065 -26.60 -7.91 -2.23
C ILE A 1065 -26.58 -9.44 -2.35
N ILE A 1066 -27.74 -10.07 -2.53
CA ILE A 1066 -27.83 -11.54 -2.68
C ILE A 1066 -27.06 -12.00 -3.92
N ALA A 1067 -27.29 -11.38 -5.07
CA ALA A 1067 -26.58 -11.71 -6.32
C ALA A 1067 -25.05 -11.57 -6.15
N LEU A 1068 -24.59 -10.51 -5.47
CA LEU A 1068 -23.19 -10.31 -5.13
C LEU A 1068 -22.64 -11.41 -4.22
N VAL A 1069 -23.36 -11.76 -3.16
CA VAL A 1069 -22.97 -12.81 -2.20
C VAL A 1069 -22.91 -14.17 -2.89
N MET A 1070 -23.83 -14.47 -3.81
CA MET A 1070 -23.82 -15.73 -4.58
C MET A 1070 -22.61 -15.81 -5.52
N LEU A 1071 -22.40 -14.78 -6.35
CA LEU A 1071 -21.24 -14.72 -7.25
C LEU A 1071 -19.91 -14.80 -6.49
N PHE A 1072 -19.82 -14.09 -5.36
CA PHE A 1072 -18.66 -14.16 -4.48
C PHE A 1072 -18.48 -15.57 -3.90
N GLY A 1073 -19.57 -16.19 -3.44
CA GLY A 1073 -19.59 -17.54 -2.88
C GLY A 1073 -19.03 -18.58 -3.84
N TYR A 1074 -19.47 -18.57 -5.10
CA TYR A 1074 -18.96 -19.48 -6.14
C TYR A 1074 -17.45 -19.29 -6.39
N CYS A 1075 -17.00 -18.04 -6.52
CA CYS A 1075 -15.60 -17.71 -6.71
C CYS A 1075 -14.74 -18.08 -5.50
N LEU A 1076 -15.27 -17.94 -4.28
CA LEU A 1076 -14.59 -18.31 -3.05
C LEU A 1076 -14.40 -19.83 -2.96
N ILE A 1077 -15.44 -20.63 -3.18
CA ILE A 1077 -15.31 -22.10 -3.13
C ILE A 1077 -14.41 -22.63 -4.25
N GLY A 1078 -14.44 -22.02 -5.44
CA GLY A 1078 -13.54 -22.35 -6.56
C GLY A 1078 -12.07 -22.03 -6.27
N ASP A 1079 -11.78 -20.87 -5.65
CA ASP A 1079 -10.42 -20.53 -5.21
C ASP A 1079 -9.94 -21.48 -4.11
N GLN A 1080 -10.78 -21.81 -3.12
CA GLN A 1080 -10.40 -22.76 -2.06
C GLN A 1080 -10.03 -24.14 -2.63
N LEU A 1081 -10.76 -24.65 -3.63
CA LEU A 1081 -10.44 -25.91 -4.31
C LEU A 1081 -9.06 -25.83 -4.99
N THR A 1082 -8.81 -24.74 -5.71
CA THR A 1082 -7.53 -24.49 -6.39
C THR A 1082 -6.37 -24.42 -5.38
N GLN A 1083 -6.58 -23.75 -4.24
CA GLN A 1083 -5.59 -23.64 -3.17
C GLN A 1083 -5.28 -25.00 -2.51
N GLN A 1084 -6.26 -25.89 -2.37
CA GLN A 1084 -6.00 -27.23 -1.85
C GLN A 1084 -5.21 -28.11 -2.84
N CYS A 1085 -5.44 -27.96 -4.15
CA CYS A 1085 -4.61 -28.63 -5.16
C CYS A 1085 -3.14 -28.18 -5.05
N ILE A 1086 -2.92 -26.88 -4.88
CA ILE A 1086 -1.59 -26.30 -4.62
C ILE A 1086 -0.98 -26.85 -3.31
N SER A 1087 -1.77 -27.01 -2.25
CA SER A 1087 -1.29 -27.57 -0.98
C SER A 1087 -0.79 -29.00 -1.14
N VAL A 1088 -1.51 -29.83 -1.92
CA VAL A 1088 -1.08 -31.21 -2.26
C VAL A 1088 0.21 -31.19 -3.07
N GLN A 1089 0.33 -30.30 -4.06
CA GLN A 1089 1.57 -30.13 -4.83
C GLN A 1089 2.75 -29.76 -3.92
N ASN A 1090 2.56 -28.80 -3.01
CA ASN A 1090 3.58 -28.39 -2.04
C ASN A 1090 3.94 -29.53 -1.08
N ALA A 1091 2.96 -30.31 -0.64
CA ALA A 1091 3.16 -31.43 0.27
C ALA A 1091 4.09 -32.50 -0.33
N TYR A 1092 3.91 -32.84 -1.61
CA TYR A 1092 4.82 -33.76 -2.29
C TYR A 1092 6.27 -33.25 -2.27
N TYR A 1093 6.48 -31.94 -2.42
CA TYR A 1093 7.82 -31.35 -2.35
C TYR A 1093 8.40 -31.31 -0.93
N GLU A 1094 7.56 -31.02 0.06
CA GLU A 1094 7.95 -30.83 1.46
C GLU A 1094 8.20 -32.15 2.22
N CYS A 1095 7.81 -33.30 1.67
CA CYS A 1095 8.11 -34.60 2.28
C CYS A 1095 9.60 -34.98 2.18
N ASN A 1096 10.07 -35.90 3.03
CA ASN A 1096 11.47 -36.38 3.04
C ASN A 1096 11.78 -37.32 1.85
N TRP A 1097 11.34 -36.97 0.63
CA TRP A 1097 11.49 -37.80 -0.56
C TRP A 1097 12.95 -38.14 -0.89
N TYR A 1098 13.90 -37.31 -0.47
CA TYR A 1098 15.34 -37.53 -0.69
C TYR A 1098 15.89 -38.72 0.12
N GLU A 1099 15.27 -39.07 1.25
CA GLU A 1099 15.60 -40.23 2.09
C GLU A 1099 14.94 -41.53 1.60
N MET A 1100 14.04 -41.48 0.62
CA MET A 1100 13.25 -42.64 0.20
C MET A 1100 13.99 -43.57 -0.80
N PRO A 1101 13.60 -44.86 -0.87
CA PRO A 1101 14.10 -45.81 -1.88
C PRO A 1101 13.84 -45.35 -3.32
N LEU A 1102 14.66 -45.82 -4.27
CA LEU A 1102 14.64 -45.36 -5.66
C LEU A 1102 13.29 -45.60 -6.37
N ASP A 1103 12.62 -46.72 -6.11
CA ASP A 1103 11.32 -47.05 -6.71
C ASP A 1103 10.20 -46.15 -6.17
N CYS A 1104 10.27 -45.80 -4.88
CA CYS A 1104 9.35 -44.86 -4.23
C CYS A 1104 9.53 -43.43 -4.79
N LYS A 1105 10.78 -43.01 -5.04
CA LYS A 1105 11.10 -41.72 -5.68
C LYS A 1105 10.50 -41.60 -7.08
N LYS A 1106 10.58 -42.65 -7.90
CA LYS A 1106 9.96 -42.67 -9.25
C LYS A 1106 8.44 -42.53 -9.18
N CYS A 1107 7.79 -43.23 -8.24
CA CYS A 1107 6.35 -43.12 -8.05
C CYS A 1107 5.92 -41.73 -7.59
N LEU A 1108 6.67 -41.12 -6.65
CA LEU A 1108 6.44 -39.77 -6.17
C LEU A 1108 6.62 -38.72 -7.27
N LEU A 1109 7.59 -38.89 -8.18
CA LEU A 1109 7.77 -38.01 -9.32
C LEU A 1109 6.53 -37.97 -10.22
N ILE A 1110 5.91 -39.12 -10.50
CA ILE A 1110 4.65 -39.19 -11.25
C ILE A 1110 3.54 -38.45 -10.49
N CYS A 1111 3.49 -38.60 -9.16
CA CYS A 1111 2.51 -37.91 -8.32
C CYS A 1111 2.72 -36.39 -8.32
N MET A 1112 3.98 -35.92 -8.31
CA MET A 1112 4.34 -34.51 -8.41
C MET A 1112 3.92 -33.92 -9.75
N ILE A 1113 4.24 -34.60 -10.86
CA ILE A 1113 3.84 -34.18 -12.22
C ILE A 1113 2.31 -34.14 -12.31
N ARG A 1114 1.63 -35.19 -11.81
CA ARG A 1114 0.17 -35.22 -11.82
C ARG A 1114 -0.44 -34.13 -10.93
N GLY A 1115 0.18 -33.85 -9.79
CA GLY A 1115 -0.24 -32.81 -8.85
C GLY A 1115 -0.08 -31.37 -9.37
N GLN A 1116 0.59 -31.17 -10.51
CA GLN A 1116 0.62 -29.89 -11.21
C GLN A 1116 -0.68 -29.59 -11.98
N VAL A 1117 -1.50 -30.61 -12.27
CA VAL A 1117 -2.79 -30.41 -12.93
C VAL A 1117 -3.83 -29.97 -11.90
N MET A 1118 -4.24 -28.71 -12.00
CA MET A 1118 -5.22 -28.10 -11.11
C MET A 1118 -6.64 -28.63 -11.35
N LEU A 1119 -7.46 -28.61 -10.29
CA LEU A 1119 -8.89 -28.89 -10.34
C LEU A 1119 -9.64 -27.56 -10.21
N TYR A 1120 -10.55 -27.28 -11.13
CA TYR A 1120 -11.31 -26.04 -11.20
C TYR A 1120 -12.80 -26.31 -11.13
N ILE A 1121 -13.54 -25.29 -10.69
CA ILE A 1121 -14.97 -25.17 -10.90
C ILE A 1121 -15.15 -24.24 -12.09
N THR A 1122 -15.85 -24.69 -13.12
CA THR A 1122 -16.02 -23.96 -14.37
C THR A 1122 -17.47 -23.59 -14.65
N ALA A 1123 -17.68 -22.46 -15.31
CA ALA A 1123 -18.92 -22.12 -16.01
C ALA A 1123 -18.71 -22.44 -17.50
N GLY A 1124 -19.48 -23.41 -18.01
CA GLY A 1124 -19.46 -23.81 -19.42
C GLY A 1124 -18.09 -24.30 -19.94
N LYS A 1125 -17.16 -24.71 -19.07
CA LYS A 1125 -15.77 -25.10 -19.39
C LYS A 1125 -14.87 -23.99 -19.98
N PHE A 1126 -15.34 -22.75 -20.08
CA PHE A 1126 -14.54 -21.62 -20.59
C PHE A 1126 -14.26 -20.54 -19.53
N TYR A 1127 -15.13 -20.41 -18.52
CA TYR A 1127 -14.93 -19.49 -17.40
C TYR A 1127 -14.57 -20.27 -16.14
N ILE A 1128 -13.56 -19.83 -15.39
CA ILE A 1128 -13.13 -20.47 -14.15
C ILE A 1128 -13.60 -19.61 -12.97
N PHE A 1129 -14.31 -20.22 -12.01
CA PHE A 1129 -14.66 -19.53 -10.77
C PHE A 1129 -13.41 -19.34 -9.91
N SER A 1130 -12.93 -18.10 -9.89
CA SER A 1130 -11.80 -17.67 -9.08
C SER A 1130 -12.06 -16.26 -8.56
N LEU A 1131 -11.37 -15.88 -7.47
CA LEU A 1131 -11.51 -14.53 -6.93
C LEU A 1131 -11.01 -13.45 -7.91
N ASN A 1132 -10.05 -13.75 -8.80
CA ASN A 1132 -9.68 -12.87 -9.90
C ASN A 1132 -10.86 -12.65 -10.85
N SER A 1133 -11.50 -13.73 -11.31
CA SER A 1133 -12.61 -13.67 -12.26
C SER A 1133 -13.83 -12.97 -11.69
N PHE A 1134 -14.05 -13.02 -10.37
CA PHE A 1134 -15.07 -12.22 -9.68
C PHE A 1134 -14.84 -10.71 -9.86
N THR A 1135 -13.59 -10.25 -9.79
CA THR A 1135 -13.29 -8.83 -9.99
C THR A 1135 -13.62 -8.36 -11.41
N ASP A 1136 -13.40 -9.22 -12.41
CA ASP A 1136 -13.77 -8.93 -13.79
C ASP A 1136 -15.30 -8.85 -13.96
N VAL A 1137 -16.05 -9.74 -13.31
CA VAL A 1137 -17.53 -9.70 -13.30
C VAL A 1137 -18.03 -8.37 -12.72
N ILE A 1138 -17.51 -7.93 -11.57
CA ILE A 1138 -17.89 -6.63 -10.98
C ILE A 1138 -17.56 -5.48 -11.94
N LYS A 1139 -16.35 -5.46 -12.53
CA LYS A 1139 -15.94 -4.42 -13.49
C LYS A 1139 -16.91 -4.36 -14.67
N THR A 1140 -17.26 -5.51 -15.24
CA THR A 1140 -18.21 -5.57 -16.36
C THR A 1140 -19.61 -5.14 -15.96
N SER A 1141 -20.14 -5.56 -14.80
CA SER A 1141 -21.48 -5.15 -14.34
C SER A 1141 -21.58 -3.64 -14.14
N LEU A 1142 -20.53 -2.99 -13.63
CA LEU A 1142 -20.47 -1.54 -13.46
C LEU A 1142 -20.31 -0.79 -14.79
N ALA A 1143 -19.56 -1.37 -15.73
CA ALA A 1143 -19.45 -0.84 -17.08
C ALA A 1143 -20.81 -0.90 -17.81
N TYR A 1144 -21.54 -2.02 -17.71
CA TYR A 1144 -22.89 -2.14 -18.25
C TYR A 1144 -23.88 -1.20 -17.57
N LEU A 1145 -23.80 -1.01 -16.24
CA LEU A 1145 -24.60 -0.02 -15.52
C LEU A 1145 -24.37 1.39 -16.07
N SER A 1146 -23.11 1.76 -16.30
CA SER A 1146 -22.74 3.05 -16.86
C SER A 1146 -23.23 3.20 -18.31
N MET A 1147 -23.12 2.15 -19.13
CA MET A 1147 -23.64 2.11 -20.49
C MET A 1147 -25.17 2.25 -20.53
N LEU A 1148 -25.90 1.44 -19.75
CA LEU A 1148 -27.36 1.50 -19.63
C LEU A 1148 -27.82 2.90 -19.22
N ARG A 1149 -27.10 3.53 -18.30
CA ARG A 1149 -27.37 4.90 -17.88
C ARG A 1149 -27.08 5.96 -18.96
N THR A 1150 -26.15 5.71 -19.88
CA THR A 1150 -25.86 6.66 -20.98
C THR A 1150 -26.77 6.48 -22.19
N LEU A 1151 -27.32 5.28 -22.38
CA LEU A 1151 -28.22 4.96 -23.49
C LEU A 1151 -29.68 5.34 -23.22
N LEU A 1152 -30.04 5.53 -21.96
CA LEU A 1152 -31.39 5.80 -21.45
C LEU A 1152 -31.39 7.12 -20.69
#